data_AF-A0A2Y9P7F2-F1
#
_entry.id   AF-A0A2Y9P7F2-F1
#
_cell.length_a   1.000
_cell.length_b   1.000
_cell.length_c   1.000
_cell.angle_alpha   90.00
_cell.angle_beta   90.00
_cell.angle_gamma   90.00
#
_symmetry.space_group_name_H-M   'P 1'
#
loop_
_entity.id
_entity.type
_entity.pdbx_description
1 polymer ?
#
loop_
_entity_poly.entity_id
_entity_poly.type
_entity_poly.pdbx_seq_one_letter_code
_entity_poly.pdbx_strand_id
1 'polypeptide(L)'
;MCQLGLHQKVNILPEIQHQLCRREGLCQLIRRFPELQLPVSPSVCLDQSIQLKLSNSSHLLKTVKSYMWKPGDWRREQLNQTTVLAPQETLLRAKDLSVILKAYVLVTSLTPLRAFIHSTGTVWNPPKKKRFTVKLQTFFETFLRTSSPLQAFDNMKEAISKLLLAAEVFSETSTLGPKAFHRCRLCFQLLTFDIGYGSVRSPVVLQVHEHLNFQDDDNMDFEDQNTEEFLLKDTFNFLLSNESSLSIFSEIFQRLYRSGIFKGENYQKELNQCLSLEEINSIMTFIKELRSLGQFQLLFPSTTPGFQSLMREFYDMANPVGKPGSILTQYWSLLNVFEQFQLLNKKAQPHPLEWDSFAEDENMEKPQVPFNAVENKKAAVPQIINETKEIHCINDKDAQCHIKQIFTHPHLELNPEFNSKIKDYYSEVPFDVVTLTIGAETSKCRCKVYLQERAGPSFANYPLGLGMNKISMLVVDESPIQGETLITYKLTIYREDRPSLPLFEDFAACGFVQDCGLLIQPEETCGLQPISSDYIEAISQPGLKTCPSGDTKGQWIVPCLSCSDNRTCDWREITWQPHNCHYGVLTKPQLQQCLGGRKILFIGDSTNRGIMYYLIERLNETFQEWQKVHGTKFYHNVNGGKTLISYSYYPQFWISPSLRPTFEKALEHLLQRSHPLEDTSQTVLVVGGVQWLNSNHLQIIHKVLKRENLLNILVIIKTLGIGFHLPVDGVHFLTQSEVQNLWKENLIILEAAKKYGYEVVDTFTITMGRYKEFLQGTCGCHFHEVVKSKLSKEYHFLEMKRSRNHVVGKYFSNQSKVQQRQQDSVTNVQSPYHVRGPVNQVCSEILLSRMCASERTVQTLQKD
;
A
#
# COMPACT_ATOMS: atom_id res chain seq x y z
N MET A 1 -20.57 -32.52 -23.98
CA MET A 1 -20.08 -32.75 -22.60
C MET A 1 -20.27 -34.20 -22.09
N CYS A 2 -20.77 -35.15 -22.89
CA CYS A 2 -21.18 -36.48 -22.40
C CYS A 2 -20.11 -37.60 -22.46
N GLN A 3 -18.81 -37.30 -22.33
CA GLN A 3 -17.74 -38.32 -22.37
C GLN A 3 -16.62 -38.05 -21.34
N LEU A 4 -16.93 -37.42 -20.21
CA LEU A 4 -15.92 -37.18 -19.18
C LEU A 4 -15.67 -38.43 -18.34
N GLY A 5 -14.40 -38.86 -18.25
CA GLY A 5 -13.97 -39.90 -17.32
C GLY A 5 -14.02 -39.41 -15.86
N LEU A 6 -14.14 -40.33 -14.90
CA LEU A 6 -14.29 -40.01 -13.46
C LEU A 6 -13.15 -39.15 -12.86
N HIS A 7 -11.99 -39.08 -13.51
CA HIS A 7 -10.82 -38.29 -13.11
C HIS A 7 -10.77 -36.90 -13.76
N GLN A 8 -11.64 -36.62 -14.71
CA GLN A 8 -11.65 -35.36 -15.46
C GLN A 8 -12.53 -34.33 -14.74
N LYS A 9 -12.20 -33.05 -14.88
CA LYS A 9 -13.06 -31.93 -14.46
C LYS A 9 -13.12 -30.89 -15.58
N VAL A 10 -14.23 -30.17 -15.71
CA VAL A 10 -14.42 -29.14 -16.74
C VAL A 10 -14.90 -27.84 -16.09
N ASN A 11 -14.35 -26.71 -16.52
CA ASN A 11 -14.65 -25.38 -16.00
C ASN A 11 -15.89 -24.72 -16.65
N ILE A 12 -16.97 -25.47 -16.89
CA ILE A 12 -18.18 -24.93 -17.53
C ILE A 12 -19.48 -25.49 -16.94
N LEU A 13 -20.42 -24.62 -16.56
CA LEU A 13 -21.79 -24.97 -16.20
C LEU A 13 -22.73 -24.31 -17.23
N PRO A 14 -23.19 -25.05 -18.26
CA PRO A 14 -23.98 -24.49 -19.37
C PRO A 14 -25.23 -23.72 -18.93
N GLU A 15 -25.87 -24.18 -17.86
CA GLU A 15 -27.06 -23.57 -17.26
C GLU A 15 -26.76 -22.16 -16.72
N ILE A 16 -25.64 -21.99 -16.01
CA ILE A 16 -25.19 -20.70 -15.47
C ILE A 16 -24.82 -19.74 -16.59
N GLN A 17 -24.15 -20.23 -17.64
CA GLN A 17 -23.74 -19.41 -18.77
C GLN A 17 -24.94 -18.78 -19.48
N HIS A 18 -25.99 -19.57 -19.71
CA HIS A 18 -27.20 -19.08 -20.38
C HIS A 18 -28.00 -18.12 -19.50
N GLN A 19 -28.10 -18.39 -18.19
CA GLN A 19 -29.02 -17.68 -17.31
C GLN A 19 -28.40 -16.47 -16.61
N LEU A 20 -27.14 -16.55 -16.20
CA LEU A 20 -26.47 -15.50 -15.43
C LEU A 20 -25.47 -14.70 -16.24
N CYS A 21 -24.73 -15.34 -17.16
CA CYS A 21 -23.65 -14.66 -17.88
C CYS A 21 -24.13 -13.86 -19.10
N ARG A 22 -25.38 -14.06 -19.53
CA ARG A 22 -26.03 -13.32 -20.63
C ARG A 22 -27.04 -12.32 -20.09
N ARG A 23 -27.07 -11.11 -20.68
CA ARG A 23 -28.03 -10.06 -20.30
C ARG A 23 -29.47 -10.53 -20.47
N GLU A 24 -29.76 -11.24 -21.54
CA GLU A 24 -31.08 -11.79 -21.84
C GLU A 24 -31.53 -12.77 -20.75
N GLY A 25 -30.60 -13.62 -20.26
CA GLY A 25 -30.85 -14.57 -19.19
C GLY A 25 -31.14 -13.88 -17.85
N LEU A 26 -30.32 -12.90 -17.46
CA LEU A 26 -30.53 -12.12 -16.24
C LEU A 26 -31.89 -11.41 -16.25
N CYS A 27 -32.26 -10.82 -17.39
CA CYS A 27 -33.54 -10.15 -17.54
C CYS A 27 -34.73 -11.11 -17.52
N GLN A 28 -34.58 -12.34 -18.02
CA GLN A 28 -35.61 -13.39 -17.90
C GLN A 28 -35.81 -13.80 -16.44
N LEU A 29 -34.73 -13.94 -15.66
CA LEU A 29 -34.81 -14.25 -14.22
C LEU A 29 -35.56 -13.16 -13.44
N ILE A 30 -35.22 -11.89 -13.66
CA ILE A 30 -35.89 -10.75 -13.00
C ILE A 30 -37.39 -10.73 -13.34
N ARG A 31 -37.75 -10.99 -14.60
CA ARG A 31 -39.17 -11.06 -15.03
C ARG A 31 -39.91 -12.25 -14.45
N ARG A 32 -39.22 -13.38 -14.22
CA ARG A 32 -39.82 -14.60 -13.68
C ARG A 32 -40.10 -14.49 -12.19
N PHE A 33 -39.24 -13.79 -11.45
CA PHE A 33 -39.31 -13.64 -10.00
C PHE A 33 -39.41 -12.17 -9.55
N PRO A 34 -40.46 -11.43 -9.94
CA PRO A 34 -40.59 -10.00 -9.61
C PRO A 34 -40.79 -9.75 -8.11
N GLU A 35 -41.42 -10.68 -7.40
CA GLU A 35 -41.69 -10.56 -5.96
C GLU A 35 -40.44 -10.74 -5.08
N LEU A 36 -39.38 -11.37 -5.61
CA LEU A 36 -38.14 -11.64 -4.89
C LEU A 36 -37.13 -10.49 -4.93
N GLN A 37 -37.45 -9.38 -5.63
CA GLN A 37 -36.63 -8.19 -5.76
C GLN A 37 -35.14 -8.52 -5.97
N LEU A 38 -34.85 -9.29 -7.03
CA LEU A 38 -33.48 -9.70 -7.32
C LEU A 38 -32.56 -8.47 -7.41
N PRO A 39 -31.39 -8.47 -6.75
CA PRO A 39 -30.53 -7.30 -6.62
C PRO A 39 -29.71 -7.06 -7.89
N VAL A 40 -30.38 -6.90 -9.03
CA VAL A 40 -29.78 -6.66 -10.35
C VAL A 40 -30.12 -5.25 -10.80
N SER A 41 -29.14 -4.53 -11.35
CA SER A 41 -29.38 -3.15 -11.78
C SER A 41 -30.44 -3.10 -12.90
N PRO A 42 -31.47 -2.23 -12.79
CA PRO A 42 -32.46 -2.06 -13.85
C PRO A 42 -31.86 -1.67 -15.20
N SER A 43 -30.67 -1.06 -15.18
CA SER A 43 -29.93 -0.67 -16.38
C SER A 43 -29.44 -1.84 -17.24
N VAL A 44 -29.36 -3.05 -16.68
CA VAL A 44 -28.95 -4.27 -17.40
C VAL A 44 -29.99 -4.67 -18.46
N CYS A 45 -31.26 -4.34 -18.23
CA CYS A 45 -32.39 -4.73 -19.08
C CYS A 45 -32.94 -3.59 -19.97
N LEU A 46 -32.23 -2.45 -20.04
CA LEU A 46 -32.62 -1.31 -20.89
C LEU A 46 -31.94 -1.41 -22.27
N ASP A 47 -32.75 -1.41 -23.34
CA ASP A 47 -32.25 -1.39 -24.72
C ASP A 47 -31.66 -0.02 -25.10
N GLN A 48 -30.47 -0.03 -25.74
CA GLN A 48 -29.75 1.16 -26.21
C GLN A 48 -30.53 2.00 -27.24
N SER A 49 -31.60 1.49 -27.85
CA SER A 49 -32.38 2.18 -28.88
C SER A 49 -33.32 3.27 -28.35
N ILE A 50 -33.54 3.37 -27.02
CA ILE A 50 -34.50 4.31 -26.43
C ILE A 50 -33.85 5.61 -25.93
N GLN A 51 -32.51 5.65 -25.80
CA GLN A 51 -31.79 6.85 -25.34
C GLN A 51 -31.91 8.06 -26.28
N LEU A 52 -32.26 7.86 -27.55
CA LEU A 52 -32.39 8.95 -28.52
C LEU A 52 -33.75 9.66 -28.52
N LYS A 53 -34.76 9.20 -27.76
CA LYS A 53 -36.12 9.81 -27.78
C LYS A 53 -36.59 10.47 -26.47
N LEU A 54 -35.89 10.33 -25.35
CA LEU A 54 -36.35 10.88 -24.06
C LEU A 54 -35.82 12.28 -23.72
N SER A 55 -35.08 12.96 -24.61
CA SER A 55 -34.58 14.31 -24.35
C SER A 55 -35.62 15.43 -24.53
N ASN A 56 -36.85 15.14 -24.99
CA ASN A 56 -37.90 16.16 -25.16
C ASN A 56 -39.24 15.66 -24.60
N SER A 57 -39.50 15.90 -23.31
CA SER A 57 -40.86 16.12 -22.76
C SER A 57 -40.78 16.28 -21.24
N SER A 58 -40.45 17.48 -20.78
CA SER A 58 -40.93 17.97 -19.49
C SER A 58 -42.39 18.38 -19.69
N HIS A 59 -43.36 17.68 -19.10
CA HIS A 59 -44.62 18.19 -18.53
C HIS A 59 -45.63 17.05 -18.27
N LEU A 60 -46.37 17.19 -17.16
CA LEU A 60 -47.61 16.49 -16.73
C LEU A 60 -47.47 15.18 -15.93
N LEU A 61 -47.42 15.35 -14.61
CA LEU A 61 -47.87 14.38 -13.61
C LEU A 61 -49.41 14.29 -13.59
N LYS A 62 -49.97 13.09 -13.76
CA LYS A 62 -51.28 12.71 -13.21
C LYS A 62 -51.25 11.26 -12.70
N THR A 63 -51.69 11.12 -11.47
CA THR A 63 -51.84 9.89 -10.66
C THR A 63 -52.89 8.95 -11.29
N VAL A 64 -52.57 7.66 -11.45
CA VAL A 64 -53.57 6.61 -11.78
C VAL A 64 -53.35 5.36 -10.92
N LYS A 65 -54.46 4.82 -10.40
CA LYS A 65 -54.60 3.74 -9.41
C LYS A 65 -54.19 2.36 -9.92
N SER A 66 -53.71 1.52 -8.99
CA SER A 66 -53.41 0.09 -9.12
C SER A 66 -54.63 -0.73 -9.59
N TYR A 67 -54.43 -1.62 -10.56
CA TYR A 67 -55.39 -2.64 -11.00
C TYR A 67 -54.78 -4.04 -10.83
N MET A 68 -55.46 -4.89 -10.07
CA MET A 68 -55.14 -6.31 -9.89
C MET A 68 -55.40 -7.10 -11.19
N TRP A 69 -54.44 -7.94 -11.62
CA TRP A 69 -54.66 -8.93 -12.67
C TRP A 69 -54.81 -10.34 -12.09
N LYS A 70 -55.81 -11.08 -12.57
CA LYS A 70 -56.10 -12.48 -12.21
C LYS A 70 -55.36 -13.45 -13.16
N PRO A 71 -55.08 -14.69 -12.73
CA PRO A 71 -54.28 -15.65 -13.49
C PRO A 71 -55.15 -16.37 -14.53
N GLY A 72 -54.88 -16.17 -15.83
CA GLY A 72 -55.70 -16.80 -16.86
C GLY A 72 -55.27 -16.67 -18.33
N ASP A 73 -54.45 -15.70 -18.73
CA ASP A 73 -54.15 -15.49 -20.16
C ASP A 73 -52.65 -15.52 -20.47
N TRP A 74 -52.13 -16.70 -20.79
CA TRP A 74 -50.81 -16.85 -21.41
C TRP A 74 -50.89 -17.78 -22.62
N ARG A 75 -51.46 -17.27 -23.73
CA ARG A 75 -51.20 -17.84 -25.06
C ARG A 75 -50.90 -16.74 -26.07
N ARG A 76 -49.61 -16.70 -26.42
CA ARG A 76 -49.05 -16.35 -27.74
C ARG A 76 -49.44 -14.95 -28.26
N GLU A 77 -48.54 -13.98 -28.10
CA GLU A 77 -48.42 -12.90 -29.09
C GLU A 77 -46.98 -12.41 -29.25
N GLN A 78 -46.62 -12.20 -30.52
CA GLN A 78 -45.34 -11.75 -31.02
C GLN A 78 -45.05 -10.30 -30.61
N LEU A 79 -43.77 -10.03 -30.37
CA LEU A 79 -43.04 -8.83 -30.80
C LEU A 79 -43.91 -7.57 -31.01
N ASN A 80 -44.30 -6.89 -29.93
CA ASN A 80 -44.52 -5.45 -29.93
C ASN A 80 -44.47 -4.87 -28.50
N GLN A 81 -43.81 -3.73 -28.40
CA GLN A 81 -43.55 -2.97 -27.19
C GLN A 81 -44.85 -2.68 -26.43
N THR A 82 -44.97 -3.19 -25.21
CA THR A 82 -45.94 -2.66 -24.23
C THR A 82 -45.25 -2.49 -22.88
N THR A 83 -45.02 -1.22 -22.53
CA THR A 83 -44.29 -0.75 -21.36
C THR A 83 -45.16 -0.91 -20.11
N VAL A 84 -44.86 -1.89 -19.25
CA VAL A 84 -45.33 -1.89 -17.87
C VAL A 84 -44.23 -1.20 -17.04
N LEU A 85 -44.46 0.07 -16.71
CA LEU A 85 -43.59 0.85 -15.84
C LEU A 85 -43.71 0.32 -14.40
N ALA A 86 -42.65 -0.32 -13.92
CA ALA A 86 -42.48 -0.59 -12.49
C ALA A 86 -42.37 0.74 -11.71
N PRO A 87 -42.82 0.79 -10.44
CA PRO A 87 -42.75 2.00 -9.61
C PRO A 87 -41.32 2.52 -9.53
N GLN A 88 -41.14 3.82 -9.76
CA GLN A 88 -39.85 4.51 -9.66
C GLN A 88 -39.33 4.50 -8.21
N GLU A 89 -38.64 3.43 -7.82
CA GLU A 89 -37.59 3.51 -6.81
C GLU A 89 -36.27 3.81 -7.53
N THR A 90 -35.81 5.06 -7.36
CA THR A 90 -34.46 5.57 -7.65
C THR A 90 -33.68 4.81 -8.73
N LEU A 91 -33.87 5.24 -9.98
CA LEU A 91 -33.07 4.86 -11.14
C LEU A 91 -31.58 5.20 -10.89
N LEU A 92 -30.81 4.28 -10.29
CA LEU A 92 -29.35 4.36 -10.18
C LEU A 92 -28.78 4.43 -11.60
N ARG A 93 -28.40 5.63 -12.07
CA ARG A 93 -27.63 5.75 -13.31
C ARG A 93 -26.24 5.18 -13.05
N ALA A 94 -25.58 4.66 -14.07
CA ALA A 94 -24.16 4.29 -14.02
C ALA A 94 -23.23 5.46 -13.61
N LYS A 95 -23.74 6.71 -13.59
CA LYS A 95 -23.06 7.91 -13.07
C LYS A 95 -23.16 8.08 -11.55
N ASP A 96 -23.98 7.29 -10.86
CA ASP A 96 -24.23 7.36 -9.41
C ASP A 96 -23.57 6.20 -8.64
N LEU A 97 -22.80 5.34 -9.33
CA LEU A 97 -22.04 4.24 -8.72
C LEU A 97 -20.67 4.74 -8.25
N SER A 98 -20.44 4.66 -6.94
CA SER A 98 -19.21 5.13 -6.30
C SER A 98 -18.05 4.15 -6.49
N VAL A 99 -18.35 2.85 -6.53
CA VAL A 99 -17.39 1.75 -6.62
C VAL A 99 -18.04 0.52 -7.27
N ILE A 100 -17.28 -0.21 -8.08
CA ILE A 100 -17.61 -1.55 -8.61
C ILE A 100 -16.65 -2.55 -7.97
N LEU A 101 -17.17 -3.54 -7.27
CA LEU A 101 -16.41 -4.63 -6.66
C LEU A 101 -16.61 -5.90 -7.48
N LYS A 102 -15.52 -6.49 -7.95
CA LYS A 102 -15.49 -7.81 -8.57
C LYS A 102 -15.31 -8.88 -7.50
N ALA A 103 -16.33 -9.70 -7.29
CA ALA A 103 -16.27 -10.85 -6.41
C ALA A 103 -16.09 -12.14 -7.23
N TYR A 104 -15.18 -13.01 -6.80
CA TYR A 104 -14.90 -14.28 -7.46
C TYR A 104 -15.63 -15.42 -6.75
N VAL A 105 -16.49 -16.13 -7.49
CA VAL A 105 -17.39 -17.14 -6.95
C VAL A 105 -17.19 -18.46 -7.68
N LEU A 106 -16.76 -19.49 -6.96
CA LEU A 106 -16.59 -20.84 -7.47
C LEU A 106 -17.87 -21.64 -7.23
N VAL A 107 -18.52 -22.07 -8.31
CA VAL A 107 -19.68 -22.96 -8.26
C VAL A 107 -19.23 -24.37 -8.64
N THR A 108 -19.36 -25.33 -7.74
CA THR A 108 -18.99 -26.75 -7.98
C THR A 108 -20.17 -27.66 -8.26
N SER A 109 -21.39 -27.14 -8.09
CA SER A 109 -22.64 -27.79 -8.46
C SER A 109 -23.74 -26.75 -8.51
N LEU A 110 -24.60 -26.81 -9.52
CA LEU A 110 -25.80 -25.98 -9.58
C LEU A 110 -27.01 -26.66 -8.92
N THR A 111 -27.09 -28.00 -8.91
CA THR A 111 -28.25 -28.73 -8.39
C THR A 111 -27.82 -30.02 -7.67
N PRO A 112 -27.83 -30.07 -6.32
CA PRO A 112 -28.09 -28.95 -5.42
C PRO A 112 -26.97 -27.88 -5.51
N LEU A 113 -27.31 -26.60 -5.34
CA LEU A 113 -26.34 -25.51 -5.40
C LEU A 113 -25.24 -25.68 -4.34
N ARG A 114 -23.98 -25.62 -4.79
CA ARG A 114 -22.78 -25.56 -3.95
C ARG A 114 -21.88 -24.45 -4.49
N ALA A 115 -21.75 -23.38 -3.73
CA ALA A 115 -21.04 -22.18 -4.13
C ALA A 115 -20.11 -21.70 -3.02
N PHE A 116 -18.96 -21.18 -3.43
CA PHE A 116 -17.89 -20.71 -2.56
C PHE A 116 -17.41 -19.35 -3.05
N ILE A 117 -17.20 -18.41 -2.13
CA ILE A 117 -16.69 -17.08 -2.43
C ILE A 117 -15.22 -16.97 -2.04
N HIS A 118 -14.40 -16.42 -2.92
CA HIS A 118 -12.98 -16.20 -2.63
C HIS A 118 -12.80 -15.04 -1.64
N SER A 119 -11.83 -15.13 -0.72
CA SER A 119 -11.59 -14.09 0.31
C SER A 119 -11.10 -12.75 -0.27
N THR A 120 -10.52 -12.77 -1.48
CA THR A 120 -10.05 -11.60 -2.24
C THR A 120 -11.04 -11.21 -3.34
N GLY A 121 -11.23 -9.92 -3.55
CA GLY A 121 -11.94 -9.33 -4.71
C GLY A 121 -11.15 -8.19 -5.35
N THR A 122 -11.60 -7.73 -6.51
CA THR A 122 -10.95 -6.61 -7.23
C THR A 122 -11.87 -5.40 -7.24
N VAL A 123 -11.39 -4.27 -6.73
CA VAL A 123 -12.16 -3.04 -6.70
C VAL A 123 -11.82 -2.21 -7.93
N TRP A 124 -12.81 -1.95 -8.77
CA TRP A 124 -12.75 -0.96 -9.83
C TRP A 124 -13.49 0.29 -9.39
N ASN A 125 -12.82 1.44 -9.46
CA ASN A 125 -13.45 2.73 -9.20
C ASN A 125 -13.59 3.49 -10.54
N PRO A 126 -14.79 3.46 -11.19
CA PRO A 126 -14.98 4.06 -12.51
C PRO A 126 -14.61 5.56 -12.57
N PRO A 127 -14.95 6.39 -11.56
CA PRO A 127 -14.51 7.79 -11.51
C PRO A 127 -12.99 8.01 -11.49
N LYS A 128 -12.23 7.08 -10.90
CA LYS A 128 -10.77 7.22 -10.66
C LYS A 128 -9.91 6.40 -11.63
N LYS A 129 -10.51 5.57 -12.49
CA LYS A 129 -9.83 4.57 -13.34
C LYS A 129 -8.76 3.74 -12.60
N LYS A 130 -8.95 3.50 -11.29
CA LYS A 130 -8.05 2.68 -10.47
C LYS A 130 -8.66 1.30 -10.26
N ARG A 131 -7.81 0.29 -10.33
CA ARG A 131 -8.07 -1.10 -9.96
C ARG A 131 -7.08 -1.48 -8.86
N PHE A 132 -7.51 -2.30 -7.91
CA PHE A 132 -6.64 -2.92 -6.92
C PHE A 132 -7.34 -4.16 -6.36
N THR A 133 -6.55 -5.13 -5.90
CA THR A 133 -7.07 -6.30 -5.19
C THR A 133 -7.16 -6.03 -3.69
N VAL A 134 -8.16 -6.59 -3.04
CA VAL A 134 -8.41 -6.38 -1.62
C VAL A 134 -9.11 -7.59 -1.02
N LYS A 135 -8.84 -7.90 0.25
CA LYS A 135 -9.66 -8.87 0.99
C LYS A 135 -11.06 -8.30 1.17
N LEU A 136 -12.09 -9.08 0.84
CA LEU A 136 -13.49 -8.64 0.84
C LEU A 136 -13.92 -8.07 2.20
N GLN A 137 -13.49 -8.66 3.31
CA GLN A 137 -13.77 -8.15 4.64
C GLN A 137 -13.15 -6.75 4.87
N THR A 138 -11.88 -6.59 4.53
CA THR A 138 -11.15 -5.31 4.63
C THR A 138 -11.78 -4.24 3.72
N PHE A 139 -12.40 -4.63 2.60
CA PHE A 139 -13.13 -3.70 1.75
C PHE A 139 -14.30 -3.01 2.48
N PHE A 140 -15.13 -3.78 3.18
CA PHE A 140 -16.27 -3.21 3.92
C PHE A 140 -15.84 -2.41 5.15
N GLU A 141 -14.78 -2.85 5.84
CA GLU A 141 -14.23 -2.17 7.02
C GLU A 141 -13.59 -0.82 6.66
N THR A 142 -12.77 -0.80 5.60
CA THR A 142 -11.92 0.34 5.29
C THR A 142 -12.51 1.28 4.23
N PHE A 143 -13.18 0.74 3.19
CA PHE A 143 -13.53 1.52 2.00
C PHE A 143 -14.98 1.99 1.96
N LEU A 144 -15.94 1.20 2.46
CA LEU A 144 -17.35 1.59 2.48
C LEU A 144 -17.76 2.32 3.77
N ARG A 145 -16.93 2.30 4.82
CA ARG A 145 -17.17 2.95 6.14
C ARG A 145 -18.60 2.70 6.66
N THR A 146 -19.13 1.49 6.45
CA THR A 146 -20.47 1.10 6.93
C THR A 146 -20.43 0.95 8.44
N SER A 147 -21.50 1.37 9.12
CA SER A 147 -21.65 1.21 10.58
C SER A 147 -21.57 -0.26 11.02
N SER A 148 -21.80 -1.21 10.11
CA SER A 148 -21.68 -2.66 10.32
C SER A 148 -20.99 -3.36 9.12
N PRO A 149 -19.65 -3.38 9.04
CA PRO A 149 -18.90 -4.00 7.94
C PRO A 149 -19.23 -5.49 7.70
N LEU A 150 -19.43 -6.25 8.79
CA LEU A 150 -19.83 -7.65 8.73
C LEU A 150 -21.21 -7.83 8.07
N GLN A 151 -22.17 -6.99 8.44
CA GLN A 151 -23.51 -7.01 7.85
C GLN A 151 -23.49 -6.63 6.36
N ALA A 152 -22.64 -5.68 5.96
CA ALA A 152 -22.48 -5.31 4.55
C ALA A 152 -21.89 -6.47 3.72
N PHE A 153 -20.92 -7.20 4.28
CA PHE A 153 -20.39 -8.41 3.66
C PHE A 153 -21.45 -9.51 3.56
N ASP A 154 -22.26 -9.69 4.61
CA ASP A 154 -23.38 -10.64 4.61
C ASP A 154 -24.44 -10.27 3.57
N ASN A 155 -24.79 -8.98 3.44
CA ASN A 155 -25.71 -8.50 2.41
C ASN A 155 -25.20 -8.79 0.98
N MET A 156 -23.89 -8.68 0.77
CA MET A 156 -23.27 -9.03 -0.52
C MET A 156 -23.37 -10.53 -0.80
N LYS A 157 -23.05 -11.37 0.19
CA LYS A 157 -23.21 -12.83 0.09
C LYS A 157 -24.66 -13.21 -0.17
N GLU A 158 -25.59 -12.51 0.46
CA GLU A 158 -27.03 -12.68 0.25
C GLU A 158 -27.43 -12.37 -1.19
N ALA A 159 -26.96 -11.23 -1.72
CA ALA A 159 -27.25 -10.81 -3.08
C ALA A 159 -26.77 -11.81 -4.14
N ILE A 160 -25.54 -12.33 -3.99
CA ILE A 160 -24.97 -13.33 -4.90
C ILE A 160 -25.77 -14.64 -4.82
N SER A 161 -26.08 -15.11 -3.61
CA SER A 161 -26.77 -16.39 -3.42
C SER A 161 -28.21 -16.35 -3.93
N LYS A 162 -28.93 -15.24 -3.76
CA LYS A 162 -30.27 -15.02 -4.34
C LYS A 162 -30.27 -15.25 -5.84
N LEU A 163 -29.26 -14.73 -6.53
CA LEU A 163 -29.16 -14.82 -7.97
C LEU A 163 -28.77 -16.25 -8.44
N LEU A 164 -27.88 -16.92 -7.71
CA LEU A 164 -27.52 -18.32 -7.98
C LEU A 164 -28.69 -19.29 -7.75
N LEU A 165 -29.49 -19.08 -6.70
CA LEU A 165 -30.68 -19.88 -6.42
C LEU A 165 -31.78 -19.66 -7.45
N ALA A 166 -31.97 -18.42 -7.90
CA ALA A 166 -32.87 -18.13 -9.01
C ALA A 166 -32.48 -18.92 -10.28
N ALA A 167 -31.17 -19.05 -10.54
CA ALA A 167 -30.67 -19.85 -11.67
C ALA A 167 -30.89 -21.36 -11.47
N GLU A 168 -30.64 -21.91 -10.28
CA GLU A 168 -30.94 -23.33 -9.98
C GLU A 168 -32.42 -23.66 -10.23
N VAL A 169 -33.32 -22.85 -9.67
CA VAL A 169 -34.77 -23.06 -9.77
C VAL A 169 -35.29 -22.81 -11.19
N PHE A 170 -34.76 -21.82 -11.89
CA PHE A 170 -35.13 -21.56 -13.28
C PHE A 170 -34.65 -22.66 -14.23
N SER A 171 -33.50 -23.27 -13.94
CA SER A 171 -32.98 -24.43 -14.69
C SER A 171 -33.90 -25.64 -14.60
N GLU A 172 -34.62 -25.84 -13.49
CA GLU A 172 -35.59 -26.93 -13.37
C GLU A 172 -36.87 -26.71 -14.18
N THR A 173 -37.32 -25.46 -14.34
CA THR A 173 -38.64 -25.14 -14.91
C THR A 173 -38.63 -24.96 -16.44
N SER A 174 -37.45 -24.90 -17.07
CA SER A 174 -37.32 -24.73 -18.52
C SER A 174 -37.71 -26.00 -19.28
N THR A 175 -38.89 -25.97 -19.91
CA THR A 175 -39.44 -27.05 -20.75
C THR A 175 -39.05 -26.95 -22.23
N LEU A 176 -38.21 -25.98 -22.61
CA LEU A 176 -37.85 -25.66 -24.00
C LEU A 176 -36.33 -25.63 -24.19
N GLY A 177 -35.75 -26.83 -24.29
CA GLY A 177 -34.34 -27.13 -24.61
C GLY A 177 -34.15 -28.64 -24.55
N PRO A 178 -33.20 -29.25 -25.27
CA PRO A 178 -33.12 -30.72 -25.36
C PRO A 178 -33.09 -31.32 -23.97
N LYS A 179 -34.03 -32.24 -23.70
CA LYS A 179 -34.06 -33.04 -22.47
C LYS A 179 -32.64 -33.59 -22.24
N ALA A 180 -32.07 -33.30 -21.08
CA ALA A 180 -30.76 -33.74 -20.60
C ALA A 180 -29.52 -33.08 -21.24
N PHE A 181 -29.18 -31.86 -20.81
CA PHE A 181 -27.80 -31.70 -20.37
C PHE A 181 -27.66 -32.62 -19.16
N HIS A 182 -27.04 -33.78 -19.33
CA HIS A 182 -26.72 -34.66 -18.21
C HIS A 182 -25.99 -33.83 -17.15
N ARG A 183 -26.59 -33.72 -15.97
CA ARG A 183 -26.07 -33.00 -14.79
C ARG A 183 -24.56 -33.22 -14.71
N CYS A 184 -23.77 -32.19 -14.98
CA CYS A 184 -22.34 -32.37 -15.08
C CYS A 184 -21.71 -32.44 -13.68
N ARG A 185 -21.52 -33.67 -13.18
CA ARG A 185 -20.97 -33.95 -11.84
C ARG A 185 -19.50 -33.56 -11.68
N LEU A 186 -18.82 -33.40 -12.80
CA LEU A 186 -17.40 -33.07 -12.89
C LEU A 186 -17.17 -31.62 -13.34
N CYS A 187 -18.25 -30.84 -13.42
CA CYS A 187 -18.16 -29.45 -13.81
C CYS A 187 -18.05 -28.55 -12.59
N PHE A 188 -17.27 -27.50 -12.77
CA PHE A 188 -17.20 -26.37 -11.87
C PHE A 188 -17.16 -25.11 -12.73
N GLN A 189 -17.40 -23.94 -12.16
CA GLN A 189 -17.19 -22.69 -12.87
C GLN A 189 -16.77 -21.61 -11.88
N LEU A 190 -15.68 -20.92 -12.21
CA LEU A 190 -15.26 -19.72 -11.49
C LEU A 190 -15.85 -18.51 -12.19
N LEU A 191 -16.78 -17.83 -11.52
CA LEU A 191 -17.52 -16.69 -12.02
C LEU A 191 -16.98 -15.39 -11.45
N THR A 192 -17.08 -14.31 -12.22
CA THR A 192 -16.80 -12.95 -11.73
C THR A 192 -18.10 -12.16 -11.65
N PHE A 193 -18.47 -11.74 -10.44
CA PHE A 193 -19.64 -10.89 -10.18
C PHE A 193 -19.21 -9.43 -10.07
N ASP A 194 -19.68 -8.57 -10.97
CA ASP A 194 -19.50 -7.12 -10.88
C ASP A 194 -20.62 -6.54 -10.00
N ILE A 195 -20.26 -6.03 -8.83
CA ILE A 195 -21.19 -5.54 -7.80
C ILE A 195 -20.99 -4.03 -7.62
N GLY A 196 -21.99 -3.25 -7.98
CA GLY A 196 -22.01 -1.81 -7.80
C GLY A 196 -22.51 -1.39 -6.42
N TYR A 197 -21.84 -0.42 -5.82
CA TYR A 197 -22.30 0.28 -4.61
C TYR A 197 -22.59 1.75 -4.94
N GLY A 198 -23.86 2.14 -4.79
CA GLY A 198 -24.32 3.53 -4.94
C GLY A 198 -24.37 4.30 -3.60
N SER A 199 -25.09 5.41 -3.57
CA SER A 199 -25.25 6.26 -2.38
C SER A 199 -25.89 5.55 -1.17
N VAL A 200 -26.76 4.56 -1.43
CA VAL A 200 -27.50 3.80 -0.39
C VAL A 200 -26.69 2.62 0.17
N ARG A 201 -25.45 2.39 -0.31
CA ARG A 201 -24.52 1.33 0.14
C ARG A 201 -25.05 -0.12 0.11
N SER A 202 -26.17 -0.37 -0.56
CA SER A 202 -26.68 -1.73 -0.85
C SER A 202 -25.99 -2.33 -2.07
N PRO A 203 -25.65 -3.64 -2.05
CA PRO A 203 -25.01 -4.30 -3.19
C PRO A 203 -26.00 -4.48 -4.36
N VAL A 204 -25.59 -4.10 -5.57
CA VAL A 204 -26.37 -4.32 -6.79
C VAL A 204 -25.49 -5.02 -7.82
N VAL A 205 -25.92 -6.18 -8.31
CA VAL A 205 -25.24 -6.93 -9.38
C VAL A 205 -25.42 -6.20 -10.72
N LEU A 206 -24.31 -5.85 -11.34
CA LEU A 206 -24.24 -5.16 -12.63
C LEU A 206 -24.09 -6.16 -13.78
N GLN A 207 -23.22 -7.15 -13.61
CA GLN A 207 -22.95 -8.17 -14.61
C GLN A 207 -22.31 -9.41 -13.94
N VAL A 208 -22.55 -10.58 -14.53
CA VAL A 208 -21.84 -11.83 -14.18
C VAL A 208 -21.06 -12.27 -15.40
N HIS A 209 -19.78 -12.58 -15.22
CA HIS A 209 -18.90 -13.03 -16.29
C HIS A 209 -18.61 -14.52 -16.14
N GLU A 210 -18.60 -15.21 -17.28
CA GLU A 210 -18.38 -16.66 -17.41
C GLU A 210 -16.93 -17.09 -17.15
N HIS A 211 -15.99 -16.16 -17.27
CA HIS A 211 -14.55 -16.32 -17.08
C HIS A 211 -14.03 -15.17 -16.20
N LEU A 212 -12.78 -15.30 -15.73
CA LEU A 212 -12.08 -14.19 -15.10
C LEU A 212 -11.99 -13.04 -16.09
N ASN A 213 -12.82 -12.02 -15.87
CA ASN A 213 -12.88 -10.87 -16.76
C ASN A 213 -12.00 -9.74 -16.21
N PHE A 214 -10.84 -9.58 -16.82
CA PHE A 214 -10.01 -8.38 -16.71
C PHE A 214 -10.25 -7.56 -17.99
N GLN A 215 -10.53 -6.26 -17.86
CA GLN A 215 -10.94 -5.45 -19.02
C GLN A 215 -9.78 -5.34 -20.03
N ASP A 216 -10.02 -5.75 -21.28
CA ASP A 216 -9.14 -5.57 -22.45
C ASP A 216 -8.99 -4.07 -22.79
N ASP A 217 -8.08 -3.39 -22.12
CA ASP A 217 -7.31 -2.31 -22.74
C ASP A 217 -5.93 -2.93 -23.03
N ASP A 218 -5.32 -2.65 -24.20
CA ASP A 218 -4.11 -3.28 -24.77
C ASP A 218 -2.82 -3.27 -23.88
N ASN A 219 -2.90 -2.93 -22.60
CA ASN A 219 -1.88 -3.19 -21.57
C ASN A 219 -2.47 -4.11 -20.49
N MET A 220 -2.10 -5.40 -20.53
CA MET A 220 -2.26 -6.28 -19.37
C MET A 220 -1.43 -5.71 -18.20
N ASP A 221 -2.10 -5.18 -17.17
CA ASP A 221 -1.45 -4.75 -15.93
C ASP A 221 -0.81 -5.97 -15.22
N PHE A 222 0.40 -5.80 -14.67
CA PHE A 222 1.10 -6.87 -13.92
C PHE A 222 0.28 -7.39 -12.71
N GLU A 223 -0.57 -6.54 -12.12
CA GLU A 223 -1.48 -6.94 -11.04
C GLU A 223 -2.59 -7.87 -11.53
N ASP A 224 -3.12 -7.67 -12.74
CA ASP A 224 -4.17 -8.51 -13.31
C ASP A 224 -3.61 -9.92 -13.60
N GLN A 225 -2.36 -10.03 -14.09
CA GLN A 225 -1.68 -11.32 -14.28
C GLN A 225 -1.41 -12.05 -12.96
N ASN A 226 -0.90 -11.36 -11.94
CA ASN A 226 -0.69 -11.95 -10.62
C ASN A 226 -2.02 -12.40 -10.00
N THR A 227 -3.09 -11.61 -10.20
CA THR A 227 -4.44 -11.90 -9.69
C THR A 227 -5.04 -13.14 -10.34
N GLU A 228 -4.93 -13.26 -11.65
CA GLU A 228 -5.34 -14.45 -12.38
C GLU A 228 -4.57 -15.70 -11.92
N GLU A 229 -3.25 -15.59 -11.78
CA GLU A 229 -2.39 -16.71 -11.40
C GLU A 229 -2.75 -17.27 -10.03
N PHE A 230 -2.89 -16.42 -9.00
CA PHE A 230 -3.24 -16.93 -7.66
C PHE A 230 -4.68 -17.44 -7.58
N LEU A 231 -5.65 -16.80 -8.25
CA LEU A 231 -7.06 -17.25 -8.24
C LEU A 231 -7.21 -18.63 -8.90
N LEU A 232 -6.52 -18.87 -10.02
CA LEU A 232 -6.51 -20.16 -10.68
C LEU A 232 -5.81 -21.21 -9.81
N LYS A 233 -4.65 -20.87 -9.23
CA LYS A 233 -3.91 -21.76 -8.32
C LYS A 233 -4.77 -22.18 -7.11
N ASP A 234 -5.43 -21.22 -6.46
CA ASP A 234 -6.31 -21.49 -5.31
C ASP A 234 -7.51 -22.33 -5.71
N THR A 235 -8.10 -22.07 -6.89
CA THR A 235 -9.20 -22.88 -7.45
C THR A 235 -8.75 -24.32 -7.70
N PHE A 236 -7.56 -24.53 -8.29
CA PHE A 236 -7.04 -25.88 -8.53
C PHE A 236 -6.69 -26.61 -7.23
N ASN A 237 -6.08 -25.92 -6.26
CA ASN A 237 -5.79 -26.48 -4.94
C ASN A 237 -7.09 -26.91 -4.23
N PHE A 238 -8.13 -26.08 -4.31
CA PHE A 238 -9.45 -26.37 -3.78
C PHE A 238 -10.07 -27.62 -4.45
N LEU A 239 -10.04 -27.70 -5.78
CA LEU A 239 -10.71 -28.76 -6.54
C LEU A 239 -9.95 -30.10 -6.59
N LEU A 240 -8.62 -30.07 -6.52
CA LEU A 240 -7.73 -31.21 -6.75
C LEU A 240 -7.05 -31.72 -5.47
N SER A 241 -7.53 -31.33 -4.29
CA SER A 241 -6.98 -31.82 -3.02
C SER A 241 -6.87 -33.34 -2.98
N ASN A 242 -5.72 -33.85 -2.52
CA ASN A 242 -5.45 -35.28 -2.35
C ASN A 242 -5.82 -35.80 -0.95
N GLU A 243 -6.47 -34.98 -0.12
CA GLU A 243 -6.87 -35.39 1.22
C GLU A 243 -7.97 -36.46 1.19
N SER A 244 -7.79 -37.50 2.01
CA SER A 244 -8.80 -38.54 2.18
C SER A 244 -9.94 -38.04 3.06
N SER A 245 -11.17 -38.06 2.53
CA SER A 245 -12.38 -37.68 3.27
C SER A 245 -13.10 -38.87 3.92
N LEU A 246 -12.59 -40.10 3.74
CA LEU A 246 -13.28 -41.34 4.13
C LEU A 246 -13.53 -41.47 5.64
N SER A 247 -12.55 -41.10 6.48
CA SER A 247 -12.70 -41.19 7.95
C SER A 247 -13.77 -40.22 8.47
N ILE A 248 -13.73 -38.97 8.02
CA ILE A 248 -14.69 -37.92 8.38
C ILE A 248 -16.07 -38.22 7.81
N PHE A 249 -16.13 -38.71 6.56
CA PHE A 249 -17.38 -39.16 5.97
C PHE A 249 -18.05 -40.24 6.82
N SER A 250 -17.32 -41.27 7.24
CA SER A 250 -17.85 -42.33 8.11
C SER A 250 -18.41 -41.78 9.42
N GLU A 251 -17.70 -40.85 10.06
CA GLU A 251 -18.13 -40.26 11.33
C GLU A 251 -19.36 -39.36 11.18
N ILE A 252 -19.39 -38.47 10.18
CA ILE A 252 -20.55 -37.62 9.89
C ILE A 252 -21.76 -38.48 9.54
N PHE A 253 -21.56 -39.49 8.69
CA PHE A 253 -22.62 -40.41 8.27
C PHE A 253 -23.22 -41.18 9.45
N GLN A 254 -22.39 -41.69 10.37
CA GLN A 254 -22.87 -42.35 11.59
C GLN A 254 -23.68 -41.41 12.49
N ARG A 255 -23.26 -40.13 12.62
CA ARG A 255 -24.01 -39.13 13.42
C ARG A 255 -25.35 -38.78 12.79
N LEU A 256 -25.40 -38.62 11.47
CA LEU A 256 -26.65 -38.35 10.73
C LEU A 256 -27.60 -39.56 10.76
N TYR A 257 -27.07 -40.79 10.68
CA TYR A 257 -27.88 -42.01 10.82
C TYR A 257 -28.46 -42.16 12.23
N ARG A 258 -27.67 -41.87 13.29
CA ARG A 258 -28.13 -41.92 14.69
C ARG A 258 -29.19 -40.85 15.02
N SER A 259 -29.11 -39.68 14.40
CA SER A 259 -30.05 -38.57 14.63
C SER A 259 -31.40 -38.73 13.91
N GLY A 260 -31.57 -39.78 13.10
CA GLY A 260 -32.84 -40.07 12.43
C GLY A 260 -33.21 -39.08 11.31
N ILE A 261 -32.28 -38.23 10.87
CA ILE A 261 -32.53 -37.16 9.88
C ILE A 261 -32.92 -37.71 8.49
N PHE A 262 -32.54 -38.95 8.17
CA PHE A 262 -32.97 -39.65 6.94
C PHE A 262 -34.38 -40.27 7.04
N LYS A 263 -35.15 -39.99 8.10
CA LYS A 263 -36.54 -40.44 8.28
C LYS A 263 -37.49 -39.28 7.97
N GLY A 264 -37.91 -39.15 6.71
CA GLY A 264 -38.83 -38.08 6.26
C GLY A 264 -40.25 -38.18 6.85
N GLU A 265 -40.97 -37.04 6.89
CA GLU A 265 -42.27 -36.85 7.57
C GLU A 265 -43.50 -37.56 6.95
N ASN A 266 -43.35 -38.38 5.90
CA ASN A 266 -44.46 -39.20 5.38
C ASN A 266 -44.17 -40.69 5.55
N TYR A 267 -44.32 -41.16 6.80
CA TYR A 267 -44.22 -42.56 7.15
C TYR A 267 -45.50 -43.33 6.80
N GLN A 268 -45.61 -43.77 5.54
CA GLN A 268 -46.32 -45.01 5.23
C GLN A 268 -45.45 -45.93 4.37
N LYS A 269 -44.90 -46.94 5.06
CA LYS A 269 -44.42 -48.23 4.55
C LYS A 269 -43.47 -48.19 3.34
N GLU A 270 -42.19 -47.88 3.58
CA GLU A 270 -41.08 -48.51 2.85
C GLU A 270 -39.91 -48.70 3.82
N LEU A 271 -39.73 -49.94 4.30
CA LEU A 271 -38.51 -50.34 5.00
C LEU A 271 -37.37 -50.36 3.99
N ASN A 272 -36.31 -49.57 4.29
CA ASN A 272 -35.02 -49.45 3.58
C ASN A 272 -34.93 -48.35 2.50
N GLN A 273 -34.95 -47.08 2.89
CA GLN A 273 -34.35 -46.02 2.06
C GLN A 273 -32.83 -46.00 2.28
N CYS A 274 -32.09 -46.69 1.40
CA CYS A 274 -30.66 -46.48 1.24
C CYS A 274 -30.43 -45.20 0.43
N LEU A 275 -29.43 -44.39 0.81
CA LEU A 275 -28.99 -43.28 -0.03
C LEU A 275 -28.52 -43.81 -1.38
N SER A 276 -28.90 -43.13 -2.44
CA SER A 276 -28.42 -43.44 -3.78
C SER A 276 -26.91 -43.24 -3.87
N LEU A 277 -26.25 -43.95 -4.78
CA LEU A 277 -24.83 -43.75 -5.05
C LEU A 277 -24.52 -42.30 -5.45
N GLU A 278 -25.48 -41.59 -6.04
CA GLU A 278 -25.34 -40.17 -6.39
C GLU A 278 -25.29 -39.27 -5.16
N GLU A 279 -26.17 -39.50 -4.18
CA GLU A 279 -26.20 -38.75 -2.93
C GLU A 279 -24.96 -39.00 -2.08
N ILE A 280 -24.51 -40.26 -1.98
CA ILE A 280 -23.26 -40.62 -1.28
C ILE A 280 -22.07 -39.87 -1.88
N ASN A 281 -21.94 -39.92 -3.21
CA ASN A 281 -20.87 -39.22 -3.90
C ASN A 281 -20.95 -37.69 -3.74
N SER A 282 -22.16 -37.13 -3.73
CA SER A 282 -22.38 -35.68 -3.52
C SER A 282 -21.94 -35.26 -2.12
N ILE A 283 -22.31 -36.02 -1.09
CA ILE A 283 -21.90 -35.80 0.31
C ILE A 283 -20.38 -35.96 0.46
N MET A 284 -19.79 -37.02 -0.10
CA MET A 284 -18.34 -37.24 -0.06
C MET A 284 -17.56 -36.11 -0.73
N THR A 285 -18.07 -35.61 -1.88
CA THR A 285 -17.46 -34.49 -2.61
C THR A 285 -17.57 -33.20 -1.80
N PHE A 286 -18.73 -32.95 -1.19
CA PHE A 286 -18.94 -31.77 -0.36
C PHE A 286 -18.05 -31.76 0.90
N ILE A 287 -17.89 -32.88 1.60
CA ILE A 287 -16.96 -32.98 2.72
C ILE A 287 -15.51 -32.74 2.27
N LYS A 288 -15.15 -33.24 1.07
CA LYS A 288 -13.83 -32.99 0.49
C LYS A 288 -13.61 -31.50 0.22
N GLU A 289 -14.58 -30.82 -0.38
CA GLU A 289 -14.58 -29.37 -0.63
C GLU A 289 -14.49 -28.56 0.67
N LEU A 290 -15.19 -28.97 1.73
CA LEU A 290 -15.13 -28.30 3.04
C LEU A 290 -13.76 -28.42 3.73
N ARG A 291 -12.99 -29.48 3.45
CA ARG A 291 -11.61 -29.62 3.95
C ARG A 291 -10.63 -28.77 3.15
N SER A 292 -10.88 -28.59 1.85
CA SER A 292 -9.98 -27.90 0.93
C SER A 292 -10.29 -26.42 0.73
N LEU A 293 -11.04 -25.79 1.66
CA LEU A 293 -11.51 -24.40 1.56
C LEU A 293 -10.38 -23.41 1.24
N GLY A 294 -9.21 -23.51 1.88
CA GLY A 294 -8.10 -22.59 1.60
C GLY A 294 -8.51 -21.12 1.78
N GLN A 295 -8.44 -20.33 0.70
CA GLN A 295 -8.89 -18.93 0.66
C GLN A 295 -10.39 -18.75 0.34
N PHE A 296 -11.11 -19.84 0.05
CA PHE A 296 -12.55 -19.82 -0.18
C PHE A 296 -13.34 -19.92 1.13
N GLN A 297 -14.49 -19.26 1.14
CA GLN A 297 -15.50 -19.39 2.18
C GLN A 297 -16.76 -20.00 1.58
N LEU A 298 -17.44 -20.87 2.33
CA LEU A 298 -18.72 -21.44 1.89
C LEU A 298 -19.75 -20.31 1.76
N LEU A 299 -20.28 -20.13 0.54
CA LEU A 299 -21.35 -19.19 0.27
C LEU A 299 -22.72 -19.86 0.40
N PHE A 300 -22.83 -21.08 -0.14
CA PHE A 300 -24.07 -21.86 -0.13
C PHE A 300 -23.76 -23.37 -0.19
N PRO A 301 -24.42 -24.26 0.59
CA PRO A 301 -25.52 -24.02 1.54
C PRO A 301 -25.12 -23.18 2.76
N SER A 302 -26.07 -22.47 3.37
CA SER A 302 -25.81 -21.59 4.54
C SER A 302 -26.77 -21.84 5.70
N THR A 303 -26.25 -21.75 6.93
CA THR A 303 -27.00 -21.89 8.19
C THR A 303 -27.68 -20.59 8.62
N THR A 304 -27.45 -19.46 7.94
CA THR A 304 -28.08 -18.19 8.31
C THR A 304 -29.60 -18.27 8.07
N PRO A 305 -30.44 -17.84 9.04
CA PRO A 305 -31.90 -17.91 8.91
C PRO A 305 -32.46 -17.26 7.65
N GLY A 306 -31.85 -16.16 7.19
CA GLY A 306 -32.25 -15.48 5.94
C GLY A 306 -32.17 -16.38 4.70
N PHE A 307 -31.11 -17.18 4.56
CA PHE A 307 -30.95 -18.12 3.43
C PHE A 307 -31.93 -19.29 3.49
N GLN A 308 -32.31 -19.73 4.69
CA GLN A 308 -33.31 -20.80 4.86
C GLN A 308 -34.73 -20.31 4.54
N SER A 309 -35.06 -19.03 4.78
CA SER A 309 -36.32 -18.41 4.34
C SER A 309 -36.35 -18.29 2.82
N LEU A 310 -35.27 -17.73 2.26
CA LEU A 310 -35.07 -17.58 0.81
C LEU A 310 -35.27 -18.89 0.05
N MET A 311 -34.68 -19.97 0.55
CA MET A 311 -34.84 -21.29 -0.06
C MET A 311 -36.29 -21.75 -0.10
N ARG A 312 -37.05 -21.59 1.00
CA ARG A 312 -38.47 -21.93 1.00
C ARG A 312 -39.25 -21.08 0.01
N GLU A 313 -39.03 -19.77 0.01
CA GLU A 313 -39.68 -18.83 -0.91
C GLU A 313 -39.45 -19.17 -2.40
N PHE A 314 -38.22 -19.51 -2.79
CA PHE A 314 -37.86 -19.86 -4.16
C PHE A 314 -38.50 -21.19 -4.62
N TYR A 315 -38.45 -22.24 -3.78
CA TYR A 315 -38.98 -23.56 -4.13
C TYR A 315 -40.52 -23.64 -4.02
N ASP A 316 -41.13 -22.90 -3.09
CA ASP A 316 -42.60 -22.78 -2.96
C ASP A 316 -43.21 -22.04 -4.16
N MET A 317 -42.54 -21.00 -4.69
CA MET A 317 -42.98 -20.29 -5.90
C MET A 317 -42.82 -21.09 -7.21
N ALA A 318 -41.83 -21.98 -7.28
CA ALA A 318 -41.53 -22.73 -8.48
C ALA A 318 -42.46 -23.94 -8.71
N ASN A 319 -43.00 -24.52 -7.65
CA ASN A 319 -43.88 -25.70 -7.71
C ASN A 319 -45.17 -25.51 -6.87
N PRO A 320 -46.12 -24.66 -7.32
CA PRO A 320 -47.36 -24.44 -6.56
C PRO A 320 -48.33 -25.64 -6.54
N VAL A 321 -48.10 -26.71 -7.33
CA VAL A 321 -49.04 -27.86 -7.47
C VAL A 321 -48.35 -29.24 -7.49
N GLY A 322 -47.04 -29.35 -7.20
CA GLY A 322 -46.28 -30.61 -7.26
C GLY A 322 -45.58 -30.94 -5.94
N LYS A 323 -45.47 -32.23 -5.60
CA LYS A 323 -44.72 -32.72 -4.40
C LYS A 323 -43.38 -31.98 -4.28
N PRO A 324 -43.01 -31.45 -3.09
CA PRO A 324 -41.71 -30.79 -2.90
C PRO A 324 -40.59 -31.73 -3.35
N GLY A 325 -39.86 -31.30 -4.38
CA GLY A 325 -38.96 -32.13 -5.18
C GLY A 325 -37.74 -32.62 -4.39
N SER A 326 -37.15 -33.74 -4.85
CA SER A 326 -36.01 -34.41 -4.20
C SER A 326 -34.79 -33.51 -3.93
N ILE A 327 -34.68 -32.35 -4.58
CA ILE A 327 -33.56 -31.41 -4.44
C ILE A 327 -33.61 -30.66 -3.12
N LEU A 328 -34.81 -30.28 -2.63
CA LEU A 328 -34.93 -29.65 -1.33
C LEU A 328 -34.44 -30.60 -0.23
N THR A 329 -34.77 -31.89 -0.34
CA THR A 329 -34.26 -32.95 0.54
C THR A 329 -32.74 -33.11 0.44
N GLN A 330 -32.17 -33.04 -0.77
CA GLN A 330 -30.71 -33.07 -0.98
C GLN A 330 -30.01 -31.84 -0.37
N TYR A 331 -30.62 -30.66 -0.49
CA TYR A 331 -30.12 -29.43 0.14
C TYR A 331 -30.11 -29.56 1.66
N TRP A 332 -31.21 -29.97 2.28
CA TRP A 332 -31.27 -30.22 3.72
C TRP A 332 -30.24 -31.26 4.15
N SER A 333 -29.99 -32.29 3.33
CA SER A 333 -28.94 -33.27 3.59
C SER A 333 -27.53 -32.64 3.61
N LEU A 334 -27.21 -31.76 2.65
CA LEU A 334 -25.93 -31.04 2.62
C LEU A 334 -25.79 -30.05 3.78
N LEU A 335 -26.86 -29.35 4.15
CA LEU A 335 -26.85 -28.44 5.30
C LEU A 335 -26.58 -29.19 6.61
N ASN A 336 -27.24 -30.32 6.81
CA ASN A 336 -27.01 -31.18 7.98
C ASN A 336 -25.57 -31.73 8.01
N VAL A 337 -25.00 -32.09 6.85
CA VAL A 337 -23.59 -32.48 6.73
C VAL A 337 -22.67 -31.33 7.16
N PHE A 338 -22.95 -30.10 6.72
CA PHE A 338 -22.17 -28.92 7.08
C PHE A 338 -22.22 -28.63 8.59
N GLU A 339 -23.40 -28.70 9.21
CA GLU A 339 -23.54 -28.52 10.67
C GLU A 339 -22.75 -29.57 11.46
N GLN A 340 -22.84 -30.85 11.08
CA GLN A 340 -22.06 -31.91 11.72
C GLN A 340 -20.55 -31.73 11.51
N PHE A 341 -20.14 -31.28 10.33
CA PHE A 341 -18.74 -30.96 10.03
C PHE A 341 -18.20 -29.84 10.94
N GLN A 342 -18.97 -28.76 11.14
CA GLN A 342 -18.59 -27.68 12.06
C GLN A 342 -18.48 -28.17 13.52
N LEU A 343 -19.41 -29.03 13.97
CA LEU A 343 -19.39 -29.60 15.32
C LEU A 343 -18.19 -30.52 15.57
N LEU A 344 -17.73 -31.24 14.55
CA LEU A 344 -16.52 -32.07 14.62
C LEU A 344 -15.25 -31.23 14.80
N ASN A 345 -15.11 -30.17 14.01
CA ASN A 345 -13.94 -29.29 14.07
C ASN A 345 -13.89 -28.44 15.36
N LYS A 346 -15.04 -28.06 15.94
CA LYS A 346 -15.08 -27.35 17.23
C LYS A 346 -14.53 -28.16 18.40
N LYS A 347 -14.60 -29.50 18.36
CA LYS A 347 -14.03 -30.37 19.42
C LYS A 347 -12.51 -30.57 19.30
N ALA A 348 -11.89 -30.16 18.19
CA ALA A 348 -10.47 -30.31 17.93
C ALA A 348 -9.64 -29.03 18.20
N GLN A 349 -10.28 -27.95 18.67
CA GLN A 349 -9.62 -26.69 19.02
C GLN A 349 -9.40 -26.63 20.55
N PRO A 350 -8.16 -26.55 21.07
CA PRO A 350 -7.92 -26.00 22.40
C PRO A 350 -8.17 -24.48 22.33
N HIS A 351 -9.09 -23.99 23.15
CA HIS A 351 -9.44 -22.57 23.41
C HIS A 351 -9.04 -21.52 22.35
N PRO A 352 -10.01 -20.96 21.61
CA PRO A 352 -9.86 -19.63 21.03
C PRO A 352 -9.82 -18.61 22.18
N LEU A 353 -8.78 -17.77 22.20
CA LEU A 353 -8.72 -16.58 23.05
C LEU A 353 -9.92 -15.69 22.73
N GLU A 354 -10.89 -15.67 23.65
CA GLU A 354 -11.97 -14.70 23.70
C GLU A 354 -11.38 -13.30 23.91
N TRP A 355 -11.87 -12.40 23.08
CA TRP A 355 -11.63 -10.97 23.13
C TRP A 355 -12.56 -10.40 24.20
N ASP A 356 -12.07 -10.27 25.44
CA ASP A 356 -12.83 -9.60 26.50
C ASP A 356 -12.87 -8.09 26.27
N SER A 357 -14.04 -7.62 25.84
CA SER A 357 -14.51 -6.25 25.99
C SER A 357 -14.77 -5.96 27.47
N PHE A 358 -13.98 -5.07 28.08
CA PHE A 358 -14.29 -4.55 29.41
C PHE A 358 -15.42 -3.51 29.32
N ALA A 359 -16.58 -3.86 29.88
CA ALA A 359 -17.58 -2.92 30.37
C ALA A 359 -17.53 -2.89 31.91
N GLU A 360 -17.66 -1.70 32.46
CA GLU A 360 -17.61 -1.36 33.89
C GLU A 360 -18.70 -2.08 34.71
N ASP A 361 -18.36 -2.55 35.92
CA ASP A 361 -19.15 -2.22 37.11
C ASP A 361 -18.42 -2.48 38.44
N GLU A 362 -18.85 -1.72 39.45
CA GLU A 362 -18.25 -1.41 40.76
C GLU A 362 -18.14 -2.56 41.78
N ASN A 363 -17.02 -2.64 42.54
CA ASN A 363 -16.96 -2.44 44.00
C ASN A 363 -15.70 -3.03 44.70
N MET A 364 -15.08 -2.18 45.55
CA MET A 364 -14.29 -2.45 46.78
C MET A 364 -13.02 -3.34 46.66
N GLU A 365 -11.82 -3.00 47.14
CA GLU A 365 -11.36 -2.14 48.24
C GLU A 365 -9.87 -1.80 48.01
N LYS A 366 -9.46 -0.56 48.34
CA LYS A 366 -8.05 -0.11 48.38
C LYS A 366 -7.34 -0.63 49.63
N PRO A 367 -5.99 -0.67 49.60
CA PRO A 367 -5.27 0.25 50.47
C PRO A 367 -4.27 1.16 49.73
N GLN A 368 -4.35 2.46 50.01
CA GLN A 368 -3.32 3.50 49.76
C GLN A 368 -2.13 3.25 50.72
N VAL A 369 -0.88 3.73 50.59
CA VAL A 369 -0.14 4.84 49.95
C VAL A 369 1.37 4.40 50.03
N PRO A 370 2.45 5.18 49.75
CA PRO A 370 2.71 6.31 48.85
C PRO A 370 3.93 6.16 47.91
N PHE A 371 3.93 7.01 46.89
CA PHE A 371 5.09 7.43 46.09
C PHE A 371 6.20 8.08 46.96
N ASN A 372 7.44 7.60 46.85
CA ASN A 372 8.60 8.39 46.40
C ASN A 372 9.94 7.62 46.46
N ALA A 373 10.80 7.96 45.49
CA ALA A 373 12.24 7.70 45.39
C ALA A 373 12.69 6.25 45.11
N VAL A 374 13.22 5.99 43.91
CA VAL A 374 14.63 5.62 43.69
C VAL A 374 14.96 5.79 42.19
N GLU A 375 15.91 6.69 41.97
CA GLU A 375 16.90 6.84 40.91
C GLU A 375 17.13 5.68 39.91
N ASN A 376 17.41 6.09 38.67
CA ASN A 376 18.40 5.52 37.76
C ASN A 376 18.44 3.99 37.61
N LYS A 377 17.61 3.46 36.70
CA LYS A 377 17.97 2.24 35.96
C LYS A 377 17.98 2.52 34.46
N LYS A 378 19.21 2.50 33.93
CA LYS A 378 19.53 2.37 32.51
C LYS A 378 18.53 1.43 31.85
N ALA A 379 17.86 1.90 30.81
CA ALA A 379 17.06 1.04 29.94
C ALA A 379 17.97 -0.06 29.39
N ALA A 380 17.79 -1.27 29.93
CA ALA A 380 18.46 -2.45 29.45
C ALA A 380 17.96 -2.72 28.03
N VAL A 381 18.89 -2.72 27.08
CA VAL A 381 18.77 -3.42 25.80
C VAL A 381 18.15 -4.80 26.08
N PRO A 382 17.15 -5.28 25.30
CA PRO A 382 16.70 -6.65 25.42
C PRO A 382 17.89 -7.56 25.08
N GLN A 383 18.57 -8.06 26.11
CA GLN A 383 19.44 -9.23 26.00
C GLN A 383 18.54 -10.44 25.80
N ILE A 384 18.08 -10.63 24.58
CA ILE A 384 17.53 -11.89 24.07
C ILE A 384 18.22 -12.00 22.71
N ILE A 385 19.39 -12.63 22.59
CA ILE A 385 19.61 -14.07 22.62
C ILE A 385 21.00 -14.32 23.22
N ASN A 386 21.06 -14.76 24.46
CA ASN A 386 22.22 -15.47 25.01
C ASN A 386 21.74 -16.62 25.92
N GLU A 387 20.67 -17.29 25.49
CA GLU A 387 20.42 -18.65 25.93
C GLU A 387 21.21 -19.57 25.03
N THR A 388 22.24 -20.19 25.60
CA THR A 388 22.82 -21.45 25.14
C THR A 388 21.71 -22.50 25.00
N LYS A 389 20.94 -22.44 23.91
CA LYS A 389 20.39 -23.64 23.30
C LYS A 389 21.54 -24.24 22.50
N GLU A 390 21.97 -25.43 22.93
CA GLU A 390 22.93 -26.24 22.18
C GLU A 390 22.54 -26.24 20.70
N ILE A 391 23.40 -25.63 19.87
CA ILE A 391 23.26 -25.66 18.42
C ILE A 391 23.49 -27.12 18.02
N HIS A 392 22.42 -27.90 17.88
CA HIS A 392 22.47 -29.21 17.23
C HIS A 392 22.79 -29.01 15.75
N CYS A 393 24.07 -28.82 15.45
CA CYS A 393 24.58 -28.82 14.09
C CYS A 393 24.98 -30.23 13.69
N ILE A 394 24.62 -30.61 12.47
CA ILE A 394 24.95 -31.92 11.91
C ILE A 394 26.37 -31.84 11.35
N ASN A 395 27.29 -32.65 11.90
CA ASN A 395 28.68 -32.78 11.42
C ASN A 395 28.77 -33.87 10.34
N ASP A 396 27.93 -33.79 9.30
CA ASP A 396 28.04 -34.66 8.13
C ASP A 396 29.02 -34.05 7.12
N LYS A 397 29.97 -34.86 6.66
CA LYS A 397 31.01 -34.45 5.70
C LYS A 397 30.46 -34.22 4.30
N ASP A 398 29.33 -34.85 3.94
CA ASP A 398 28.78 -34.82 2.58
C ASP A 398 27.59 -33.86 2.38
N ALA A 399 27.05 -33.26 3.44
CA ALA A 399 25.95 -32.30 3.33
C ALA A 399 26.40 -30.97 2.68
N GLN A 400 25.52 -30.23 2.01
CA GLN A 400 25.85 -28.89 1.46
C GLN A 400 25.55 -27.78 2.47
N CYS A 401 26.39 -26.73 2.52
CA CYS A 401 26.14 -25.53 3.34
C CYS A 401 24.94 -24.74 2.80
N HIS A 402 23.92 -24.51 3.63
CA HIS A 402 22.74 -23.72 3.29
C HIS A 402 22.11 -23.09 4.53
N ILE A 403 21.23 -22.10 4.35
CA ILE A 403 20.45 -21.51 5.44
C ILE A 403 19.31 -22.47 5.82
N LYS A 404 19.19 -22.77 7.11
CA LYS A 404 18.10 -23.58 7.69
C LYS A 404 16.89 -22.73 8.05
N GLN A 405 17.14 -21.52 8.56
CA GLN A 405 16.09 -20.59 8.98
C GLN A 405 16.61 -19.15 8.90
N ILE A 406 15.74 -18.23 8.50
CA ILE A 406 15.97 -16.79 8.62
C ILE A 406 15.09 -16.28 9.76
N PHE A 407 15.66 -15.48 10.65
CA PHE A 407 14.93 -14.84 11.73
C PHE A 407 15.03 -13.32 11.63
N THR A 408 13.90 -12.67 11.88
CA THR A 408 13.72 -11.23 11.71
C THR A 408 12.97 -10.63 12.88
N HIS A 409 13.32 -9.40 13.27
CA HIS A 409 12.58 -8.61 14.24
C HIS A 409 12.40 -7.16 13.73
N PRO A 410 11.17 -6.67 13.54
CA PRO A 410 9.90 -7.39 13.66
C PRO A 410 9.82 -8.58 12.68
N HIS A 411 8.95 -9.55 12.99
CA HIS A 411 8.81 -10.75 12.15
C HIS A 411 8.34 -10.37 10.75
N LEU A 412 9.01 -10.92 9.73
CA LEU A 412 8.68 -10.71 8.33
C LEU A 412 8.05 -11.97 7.75
N GLU A 413 6.90 -11.80 7.11
CA GLU A 413 6.33 -12.81 6.24
C GLU A 413 7.10 -12.82 4.92
N LEU A 414 7.84 -13.90 4.67
CA LEU A 414 8.62 -14.07 3.45
C LEU A 414 7.74 -14.66 2.35
N ASN A 415 7.82 -14.06 1.17
CA ASN A 415 7.17 -14.51 -0.05
C ASN A 415 8.23 -14.90 -1.09
N PRO A 416 8.34 -16.18 -1.49
CA PRO A 416 7.61 -17.34 -0.95
C PRO A 416 8.06 -17.69 0.49
N GLU A 417 7.29 -18.57 1.16
CA GLU A 417 7.68 -19.11 2.47
C GLU A 417 9.10 -19.70 2.42
N PHE A 418 9.86 -19.53 3.50
CA PHE A 418 11.28 -19.87 3.52
C PHE A 418 11.54 -21.33 3.12
N ASN A 419 12.40 -21.51 2.10
CA ASN A 419 12.86 -22.81 1.64
C ASN A 419 14.35 -22.72 1.27
N SER A 420 15.20 -23.56 1.85
CA SER A 420 16.65 -23.49 1.64
C SER A 420 17.12 -23.57 0.18
N LYS A 421 16.29 -24.06 -0.75
CA LYS A 421 16.56 -24.09 -2.19
C LYS A 421 16.29 -22.77 -2.91
N ILE A 422 15.42 -21.93 -2.35
CA ILE A 422 15.04 -20.63 -2.91
C ILE A 422 16.02 -19.57 -2.41
N LYS A 423 16.56 -18.79 -3.35
CA LYS A 423 17.61 -17.80 -3.07
C LYS A 423 17.10 -16.36 -3.08
N ASP A 424 15.88 -16.10 -3.53
CA ASP A 424 15.32 -14.76 -3.63
C ASP A 424 13.98 -14.72 -2.87
N TYR A 425 13.86 -13.77 -1.94
CA TYR A 425 12.70 -13.57 -1.09
C TYR A 425 12.21 -12.14 -1.16
N TYR A 426 10.91 -11.96 -0.99
CA TYR A 426 10.25 -10.68 -0.95
C TYR A 426 9.41 -10.51 0.32
N SER A 427 9.33 -9.30 0.86
CA SER A 427 8.46 -8.95 1.99
C SER A 427 8.09 -7.47 1.94
N GLU A 428 6.96 -7.12 2.55
CA GLU A 428 6.48 -5.74 2.65
C GLU A 428 6.36 -5.34 4.12
N VAL A 429 6.71 -4.10 4.45
CA VAL A 429 6.61 -3.56 5.81
C VAL A 429 5.92 -2.18 5.82
N PRO A 430 5.11 -1.90 6.86
CA PRO A 430 4.48 -0.59 7.02
C PRO A 430 5.48 0.56 7.13
N PHE A 431 5.01 1.78 6.85
CA PHE A 431 5.80 3.02 6.93
C PHE A 431 6.58 3.16 8.24
N ASP A 432 6.01 2.83 9.40
CA ASP A 432 6.66 3.05 10.71
C ASP A 432 7.81 2.08 11.03
N VAL A 433 8.01 1.02 10.23
CA VAL A 433 9.11 0.06 10.40
C VAL A 433 10.39 0.59 9.76
N VAL A 434 11.17 1.35 10.54
CA VAL A 434 12.43 2.01 10.10
C VAL A 434 13.68 1.16 10.24
N THR A 435 13.64 0.10 11.04
CA THR A 435 14.78 -0.79 11.32
C THR A 435 14.31 -2.24 11.35
N LEU A 436 15.15 -3.13 10.84
CA LEU A 436 14.96 -4.56 10.86
C LEU A 436 16.19 -5.24 11.41
N THR A 437 16.02 -6.00 12.48
CA THR A 437 17.03 -6.93 12.95
C THR A 437 16.92 -8.22 12.14
N ILE A 438 18.02 -8.71 11.58
CA ILE A 438 18.03 -9.91 10.74
C ILE A 438 19.23 -10.81 11.06
N GLY A 439 18.99 -12.12 11.07
CA GLY A 439 20.01 -13.15 11.14
C GLY A 439 19.55 -14.46 10.50
N ALA A 440 20.47 -15.41 10.41
CA ALA A 440 20.20 -16.71 9.80
C ALA A 440 20.91 -17.85 10.53
N GLU A 441 20.25 -19.00 10.63
CA GLU A 441 20.82 -20.26 11.11
C GLU A 441 21.29 -21.13 9.93
N THR A 442 22.41 -21.83 10.10
CA THR A 442 23.02 -22.66 9.04
C THR A 442 22.81 -24.16 9.27
N SER A 443 22.95 -24.94 8.20
CA SER A 443 22.85 -26.40 8.23
C SER A 443 24.01 -27.12 8.93
N LYS A 444 25.24 -26.57 8.90
CA LYS A 444 26.42 -27.12 9.60
C LYS A 444 27.09 -26.08 10.49
N CYS A 445 27.78 -26.55 11.53
CA CYS A 445 28.60 -25.71 12.41
C CYS A 445 29.75 -24.99 11.70
N ARG A 446 30.28 -25.59 10.62
CA ARG A 446 31.38 -24.99 9.83
C ARG A 446 30.88 -24.07 8.70
N CYS A 447 29.56 -23.96 8.52
CA CYS A 447 28.97 -22.99 7.61
C CYS A 447 28.73 -21.68 8.36
N LYS A 448 29.27 -20.58 7.85
CA LYS A 448 29.00 -19.24 8.39
C LYS A 448 28.14 -18.43 7.43
N VAL A 449 27.33 -17.54 7.99
CA VAL A 449 26.59 -16.53 7.24
C VAL A 449 27.22 -15.18 7.49
N TYR A 450 27.44 -14.45 6.40
CA TYR A 450 27.89 -13.06 6.42
C TYR A 450 26.86 -12.20 5.70
N LEU A 451 26.38 -11.14 6.34
CA LEU A 451 25.42 -10.23 5.74
C LEU A 451 26.13 -9.19 4.86
N GLN A 452 25.61 -8.95 3.65
CA GLN A 452 26.10 -8.08 2.58
C GLN A 452 27.47 -8.46 1.97
N GLU A 453 28.50 -8.62 2.80
CA GLU A 453 29.90 -8.82 2.39
C GLU A 453 30.55 -9.95 3.21
N ARG A 454 31.61 -10.57 2.68
CA ARG A 454 32.26 -11.76 3.29
C ARG A 454 32.90 -11.52 4.67
N ALA A 455 32.98 -10.28 5.12
CA ALA A 455 33.42 -9.88 6.47
C ALA A 455 32.31 -9.20 7.29
N GLY A 456 31.06 -9.27 6.82
CA GLY A 456 29.90 -8.69 7.48
C GLY A 456 29.50 -9.46 8.75
N PRO A 457 28.65 -8.89 9.61
CA PRO A 457 28.14 -9.61 10.76
C PRO A 457 27.20 -10.75 10.32
N SER A 458 27.05 -11.78 11.16
CA SER A 458 26.06 -12.87 10.94
C SER A 458 24.64 -12.47 11.33
N PHE A 459 24.52 -11.41 12.13
CA PHE A 459 23.30 -10.82 12.65
C PHE A 459 23.48 -9.32 12.75
N ALA A 460 22.52 -8.54 12.23
CA ALA A 460 22.59 -7.09 12.33
C ALA A 460 21.24 -6.38 12.24
N ASN A 461 21.20 -5.18 12.80
CA ASN A 461 20.18 -4.17 12.64
C ASN A 461 20.40 -3.40 11.34
N TYR A 462 19.46 -3.52 10.42
CA TYR A 462 19.44 -2.85 9.13
C TYR A 462 18.45 -1.69 9.12
N PRO A 463 18.86 -0.49 8.68
CA PRO A 463 17.91 0.58 8.40
C PRO A 463 17.13 0.26 7.11
N LEU A 464 15.81 0.45 7.15
CA LEU A 464 14.93 0.29 5.99
C LEU A 464 14.53 1.68 5.47
N GLY A 465 15.07 2.09 4.32
CA GLY A 465 14.64 3.32 3.64
C GLY A 465 13.28 3.13 2.96
N LEU A 466 12.61 4.22 2.59
CA LEU A 466 11.36 4.11 1.83
C LEU A 466 11.58 3.40 0.48
N GLY A 467 10.62 2.59 0.06
CA GLY A 467 10.70 1.81 -1.17
C GLY A 467 11.53 0.52 -1.01
N MET A 468 12.29 0.18 -2.05
CA MET A 468 12.94 -1.12 -2.19
C MET A 468 14.29 -1.19 -1.44
N ASN A 469 14.37 -2.05 -0.43
CA ASN A 469 15.59 -2.37 0.30
C ASN A 469 16.08 -3.77 -0.08
N LYS A 470 17.40 -3.96 -0.16
CA LYS A 470 18.01 -5.24 -0.53
C LYS A 470 19.05 -5.68 0.49
N ILE A 471 18.86 -6.88 1.05
CA ILE A 471 19.76 -7.51 1.99
C ILE A 471 20.27 -8.80 1.36
N SER A 472 21.59 -8.95 1.23
CA SER A 472 22.20 -10.20 0.76
C SER A 472 22.78 -10.96 1.94
N MET A 473 22.60 -12.28 1.98
CA MET A 473 23.18 -13.18 2.97
C MET A 473 24.10 -14.17 2.25
N LEU A 474 25.37 -14.14 2.60
CA LEU A 474 26.42 -14.96 1.99
C LEU A 474 26.73 -16.14 2.91
N VAL A 475 26.45 -17.34 2.46
CA VAL A 475 26.82 -18.58 3.16
C VAL A 475 28.14 -19.08 2.61
N VAL A 476 29.10 -19.31 3.51
CA VAL A 476 30.45 -19.79 3.18
C VAL A 476 30.74 -21.04 3.99
N ASP A 477 31.26 -22.07 3.31
CA ASP A 477 31.86 -23.26 3.94
C ASP A 477 33.35 -22.98 4.18
N GLU A 478 33.80 -23.00 5.44
CA GLU A 478 35.21 -22.76 5.81
C GLU A 478 36.09 -24.03 5.73
N SER A 479 35.65 -25.09 5.05
CA SER A 479 36.44 -26.32 4.91
C SER A 479 37.64 -26.15 3.93
N PRO A 480 38.85 -26.63 4.29
CA PRO A 480 40.07 -26.37 3.51
C PRO A 480 40.23 -27.21 2.23
N ILE A 481 39.29 -28.10 1.89
CA ILE A 481 39.50 -29.18 0.90
C ILE A 481 38.68 -28.97 -0.39
N GLN A 482 37.60 -28.18 -0.35
CA GLN A 482 36.80 -27.84 -1.52
C GLN A 482 36.76 -26.32 -1.66
N GLY A 483 37.01 -25.81 -2.87
CA GLY A 483 36.96 -24.38 -3.15
C GLY A 483 35.68 -23.73 -2.60
N GLU A 484 35.82 -22.50 -2.11
CA GLU A 484 34.78 -21.73 -1.42
C GLU A 484 33.46 -21.75 -2.19
N THR A 485 32.51 -22.60 -1.78
CA THR A 485 31.17 -22.59 -2.37
C THR A 485 30.36 -21.48 -1.70
N LEU A 486 30.22 -20.36 -2.39
CA LEU A 486 29.47 -19.20 -1.91
C LEU A 486 28.02 -19.28 -2.37
N ILE A 487 27.09 -19.50 -1.43
CA ILE A 487 25.65 -19.41 -1.70
C ILE A 487 25.16 -18.03 -1.25
N THR A 488 24.49 -17.30 -2.13
CA THR A 488 23.88 -16.00 -1.80
C THR A 488 22.37 -16.13 -1.76
N TYR A 489 21.77 -15.76 -0.63
CA TYR A 489 20.34 -15.52 -0.48
C TYR A 489 20.10 -14.01 -0.51
N LYS A 490 19.03 -13.56 -1.16
CA LYS A 490 18.67 -12.16 -1.30
C LYS A 490 17.27 -11.96 -0.74
N LEU A 491 17.16 -11.05 0.21
CA LEU A 491 15.90 -10.59 0.77
C LEU A 491 15.64 -9.16 0.26
N THR A 492 14.54 -9.01 -0.46
CA THR A 492 14.06 -7.72 -0.94
C THR A 492 12.87 -7.28 -0.10
N ILE A 493 12.97 -6.11 0.52
CA ILE A 493 11.96 -5.60 1.45
C ILE A 493 11.44 -4.28 0.92
N TYR A 494 10.15 -4.21 0.64
CA TYR A 494 9.49 -2.96 0.29
C TYR A 494 8.94 -2.29 1.55
N ARG A 495 9.42 -1.09 1.86
CA ARG A 495 8.86 -0.26 2.93
C ARG A 495 7.89 0.75 2.33
N GLU A 496 6.65 0.72 2.80
CA GLU A 496 5.59 1.60 2.32
C GLU A 496 5.90 3.09 2.57
N ASP A 497 5.46 3.94 1.64
CA ASP A 497 5.37 5.39 1.84
C ASP A 497 4.25 5.73 2.84
N ARG A 498 4.21 6.97 3.35
CA ARG A 498 3.09 7.40 4.22
C ARG A 498 1.74 7.23 3.48
N PRO A 499 0.74 6.58 4.10
CA PRO A 499 -0.56 6.38 3.48
C PRO A 499 -1.20 7.72 3.12
N SER A 500 -1.54 7.91 1.84
CA SER A 500 -2.05 9.20 1.32
C SER A 500 -3.43 9.04 0.70
N LEU A 501 -4.41 9.81 1.18
CA LEU A 501 -5.80 9.77 0.71
C LEU A 501 -6.07 10.93 -0.29
N PRO A 502 -6.45 10.65 -1.56
CA PRO A 502 -6.52 11.71 -2.60
C PRO A 502 -7.79 12.59 -2.66
N LEU A 503 -8.80 12.40 -1.81
CA LEU A 503 -10.18 12.84 -2.15
C LEU A 503 -10.91 13.47 -0.98
N PHE A 504 -10.90 14.80 -0.92
CA PHE A 504 -11.65 15.57 0.08
C PHE A 504 -12.28 16.81 -0.56
N GLU A 505 -13.57 17.03 -0.28
CA GLU A 505 -14.24 18.30 -0.57
C GLU A 505 -13.97 19.34 0.54
N ASP A 506 -13.89 18.88 1.80
CA ASP A 506 -13.54 19.66 2.99
C ASP A 506 -12.25 19.11 3.64
N PHE A 507 -11.25 19.98 3.87
CA PHE A 507 -9.97 19.60 4.47
C PHE A 507 -9.43 20.73 5.35
N ALA A 508 -8.78 20.34 6.44
CA ALA A 508 -8.01 21.21 7.30
C ALA A 508 -6.55 21.26 6.84
N ALA A 509 -5.90 22.41 7.03
CA ALA A 509 -4.45 22.48 6.97
C ALA A 509 -3.88 22.03 8.31
N CYS A 510 -2.99 21.04 8.28
CA CYS A 510 -2.31 20.55 9.46
C CYS A 510 -0.81 20.85 9.36
N GLY A 511 -0.25 21.39 10.43
CA GLY A 511 1.13 21.85 10.55
C GLY A 511 1.91 21.04 11.57
N PHE A 512 3.19 20.81 11.32
CA PHE A 512 4.08 20.22 12.33
C PHE A 512 5.54 20.57 12.07
N VAL A 513 6.31 20.58 13.16
CA VAL A 513 7.73 20.92 13.17
C VAL A 513 8.57 19.68 13.52
N GLN A 514 8.11 18.87 14.48
CA GLN A 514 8.74 17.62 14.90
C GLN A 514 7.72 16.47 15.00
N ASP A 515 8.18 15.24 14.83
CA ASP A 515 7.37 14.02 14.95
C ASP A 515 7.43 13.49 16.40
N CYS A 516 6.31 13.02 16.92
CA CYS A 516 6.23 12.57 18.32
C CYS A 516 7.05 11.29 18.61
N GLY A 517 7.47 10.54 17.58
CA GLY A 517 8.34 9.37 17.74
C GLY A 517 9.79 9.71 18.09
N LEU A 518 10.23 10.95 17.89
CA LEU A 518 11.56 11.42 18.25
C LEU A 518 11.50 12.89 18.72
N LEU A 519 11.24 13.09 20.01
CA LEU A 519 11.11 14.43 20.62
C LEU A 519 12.47 15.13 20.76
N ILE A 520 12.71 16.13 19.91
CA ILE A 520 13.95 16.93 19.87
C ILE A 520 13.81 18.19 20.72
N GLN A 521 12.65 18.83 20.68
CA GLN A 521 12.35 20.04 21.46
C GLN A 521 11.17 19.72 22.39
N PRO A 522 11.44 19.31 23.64
CA PRO A 522 10.37 18.94 24.59
C PRO A 522 9.39 20.07 24.91
N GLU A 523 9.85 21.33 24.80
CA GLU A 523 9.05 22.54 25.06
C GLU A 523 8.07 22.87 23.91
N GLU A 524 8.29 22.29 22.73
CA GLU A 524 7.48 22.54 21.53
C GLU A 524 6.50 21.40 21.29
N THR A 525 5.35 21.71 20.68
CA THR A 525 4.38 20.68 20.31
C THR A 525 4.96 19.69 19.29
N CYS A 526 4.47 18.45 19.30
CA CYS A 526 4.84 17.41 18.34
C CYS A 526 3.62 16.93 17.56
N GLY A 527 3.87 16.35 16.38
CA GLY A 527 2.81 15.80 15.53
C GLY A 527 1.95 16.89 14.88
N LEU A 528 0.90 16.46 14.20
CA LEU A 528 0.03 17.32 13.40
C LEU A 528 -0.84 18.22 14.29
N GLN A 529 -0.78 19.52 14.04
CA GLN A 529 -1.58 20.54 14.72
C GLN A 529 -2.45 21.29 13.70
N PRO A 530 -3.70 21.66 14.03
CA PRO A 530 -4.53 22.44 13.13
C PRO A 530 -3.95 23.84 12.91
N ILE A 531 -3.91 24.26 11.64
CA ILE A 531 -3.51 25.62 11.26
C ILE A 531 -4.77 26.44 10.96
N SER A 532 -4.81 27.68 11.46
CA SER A 532 -5.93 28.59 11.21
C SER A 532 -6.05 28.96 9.73
N SER A 533 -7.29 29.13 9.26
CA SER A 533 -7.59 29.60 7.91
C SER A 533 -6.94 30.94 7.60
N ASP A 534 -6.93 31.84 8.58
CA ASP A 534 -6.39 33.21 8.46
C ASP A 534 -4.88 33.18 8.20
N TYR A 535 -4.16 32.26 8.86
CA TYR A 535 -2.74 32.08 8.59
C TYR A 535 -2.50 31.54 7.18
N ILE A 536 -3.28 30.54 6.74
CA ILE A 536 -3.18 29.99 5.37
C ILE A 536 -3.47 31.08 4.32
N GLU A 537 -4.45 31.94 4.58
CA GLU A 537 -4.74 33.07 3.70
C GLU A 537 -3.58 34.07 3.65
N ALA A 538 -3.01 34.42 4.81
CA ALA A 538 -1.88 35.33 4.91
C ALA A 538 -0.68 34.84 4.08
N ILE A 539 -0.26 33.57 4.24
CA ILE A 539 0.87 32.99 3.49
C ILE A 539 0.56 32.74 2.01
N SER A 540 -0.72 32.73 1.62
CA SER A 540 -1.15 32.59 0.23
C SER A 540 -1.11 33.90 -0.56
N GLN A 541 -0.89 35.03 0.11
CA GLN A 541 -0.89 36.33 -0.56
C GLN A 541 0.36 36.50 -1.45
N PRO A 542 0.19 37.02 -2.69
CA PRO A 542 1.30 37.21 -3.63
C PRO A 542 2.34 38.27 -3.20
N GLY A 543 2.09 39.00 -2.09
CA GLY A 543 2.97 40.02 -1.54
C GLY A 543 3.91 39.55 -0.42
N LEU A 544 4.01 38.25 -0.12
CA LEU A 544 4.99 37.77 0.86
C LEU A 544 6.41 38.15 0.41
N LYS A 545 7.22 38.62 1.35
CA LYS A 545 8.62 38.97 1.08
C LYS A 545 9.44 37.70 0.86
N THR A 546 10.49 37.81 0.05
CA THR A 546 11.53 36.78 -0.04
C THR A 546 12.17 36.59 1.32
N CYS A 547 12.37 35.33 1.74
CA CYS A 547 13.01 35.05 3.02
C CYS A 547 14.42 35.67 3.09
N PRO A 548 14.76 36.34 4.21
CA PRO A 548 16.03 37.07 4.34
C PRO A 548 17.25 36.13 4.41
N SER A 549 17.06 34.91 4.92
CA SER A 549 18.10 33.91 5.15
C SER A 549 17.52 32.49 4.99
N GLY A 550 18.35 31.50 4.73
CA GLY A 550 17.94 30.10 4.60
C GLY A 550 17.67 29.34 5.91
N ASP A 551 17.80 29.98 7.08
CA ASP A 551 17.43 29.46 8.41
C ASP A 551 16.13 30.06 8.94
N THR A 552 15.29 30.64 8.06
CA THR A 552 14.03 31.23 8.51
C THR A 552 13.11 30.13 9.05
N LYS A 553 12.60 30.31 10.28
CA LYS A 553 11.70 29.34 10.93
C LYS A 553 10.49 29.03 10.05
N GLY A 554 10.13 27.76 9.96
CA GLY A 554 9.00 27.26 9.20
C GLY A 554 8.42 25.99 9.80
N GLN A 555 7.42 25.43 9.10
CA GLN A 555 6.77 24.17 9.46
C GLN A 555 6.34 23.40 8.20
N TRP A 556 6.17 22.10 8.34
CA TRP A 556 5.56 21.27 7.32
C TRP A 556 4.04 21.44 7.36
N ILE A 557 3.42 21.69 6.21
CA ILE A 557 1.98 21.84 6.07
C ILE A 557 1.45 20.76 5.12
N VAL A 558 0.45 20.01 5.56
CA VAL A 558 -0.20 18.91 4.82
C VAL A 558 -1.73 19.04 4.93
N PRO A 559 -2.49 18.77 3.85
CA PRO A 559 -3.95 18.77 3.93
C PRO A 559 -4.45 17.44 4.50
N CYS A 560 -5.36 17.49 5.47
CA CYS A 560 -5.95 16.31 6.09
C CYS A 560 -7.46 16.50 6.34
N LEU A 561 -8.20 15.40 6.53
CA LEU A 561 -9.54 15.50 7.11
C LEU A 561 -9.50 15.86 8.58
N SER A 562 -8.52 15.32 9.31
CA SER A 562 -8.31 15.58 10.72
C SER A 562 -6.83 15.62 11.03
N CYS A 563 -6.39 16.63 11.78
CA CYS A 563 -5.01 16.69 12.26
C CYS A 563 -4.73 15.66 13.36
N SER A 564 -5.75 14.98 13.90
CA SER A 564 -5.59 13.94 14.92
C SER A 564 -5.20 12.58 14.34
N ASP A 565 -5.45 12.34 13.04
CA ASP A 565 -5.16 11.06 12.38
C ASP A 565 -4.34 11.29 11.09
N ASN A 566 -3.06 10.94 11.17
CA ASN A 566 -2.10 11.10 10.08
C ASN A 566 -2.46 10.30 8.80
N ARG A 567 -3.29 9.25 8.91
CA ARG A 567 -3.76 8.45 7.76
C ARG A 567 -4.79 9.19 6.93
N THR A 568 -5.36 10.26 7.48
CA THR A 568 -6.33 11.10 6.77
C THR A 568 -5.71 12.20 5.92
N CYS A 569 -4.38 12.30 5.94
CA CYS A 569 -3.63 13.33 5.24
C CYS A 569 -3.26 12.91 3.81
N ASP A 570 -3.09 13.88 2.93
CA ASP A 570 -2.47 13.67 1.62
C ASP A 570 -0.98 14.05 1.66
N TRP A 571 -0.14 13.09 2.06
CA TRP A 571 1.30 13.30 2.20
C TRP A 571 2.03 13.57 0.88
N ARG A 572 1.36 13.38 -0.26
CA ARG A 572 1.91 13.74 -1.57
C ARG A 572 1.94 15.24 -1.80
N GLU A 573 1.09 15.98 -1.09
CA GLU A 573 0.90 17.44 -1.22
C GLU A 573 1.56 18.23 -0.09
N ILE A 574 2.34 17.55 0.75
CA ILE A 574 3.03 18.17 1.86
C ILE A 574 4.06 19.21 1.37
N THR A 575 4.12 20.35 2.05
CA THR A 575 5.02 21.46 1.69
C THR A 575 5.73 22.00 2.92
N TRP A 576 6.99 22.41 2.74
CA TRP A 576 7.71 23.18 3.75
C TRP A 576 7.37 24.66 3.57
N GLN A 577 6.88 25.31 4.63
CA GLN A 577 6.44 26.70 4.58
C GLN A 577 7.10 27.51 5.71
N PRO A 578 7.97 28.49 5.37
CA PRO A 578 8.43 29.50 6.32
C PRO A 578 7.28 30.37 6.82
N HIS A 579 7.34 30.85 8.07
CA HIS A 579 6.17 31.48 8.70
C HIS A 579 5.68 32.76 8.00
N ASN A 580 6.61 33.66 7.64
CA ASN A 580 6.29 35.03 7.22
C ASN A 580 6.95 35.43 5.88
N CYS A 581 7.47 34.45 5.14
CA CYS A 581 8.19 34.69 3.90
C CYS A 581 8.12 33.47 2.98
N HIS A 582 8.61 33.61 1.75
CA HIS A 582 8.75 32.48 0.84
C HIS A 582 10.17 32.42 0.25
N TYR A 583 10.62 31.21 -0.08
CA TYR A 583 11.77 31.01 -0.95
C TYR A 583 11.30 30.99 -2.40
N GLY A 584 11.96 31.75 -3.27
CA GLY A 584 11.58 31.84 -4.68
C GLY A 584 12.07 30.60 -5.44
N VAL A 585 11.15 29.89 -6.09
CA VAL A 585 11.48 28.76 -6.97
C VAL A 585 11.83 29.30 -8.35
N LEU A 586 13.11 29.18 -8.73
CA LEU A 586 13.63 29.74 -9.98
C LEU A 586 13.27 28.86 -11.16
N THR A 587 12.78 29.46 -12.24
CA THR A 587 12.65 28.75 -13.53
C THR A 587 14.02 28.39 -14.07
N LYS A 588 14.10 27.36 -14.92
CA LYS A 588 15.38 26.92 -15.52
C LYS A 588 16.16 28.08 -16.19
N PRO A 589 15.55 28.95 -17.01
CA PRO A 589 16.29 30.08 -17.60
C PRO A 589 16.83 31.06 -16.55
N GLN A 590 16.04 31.37 -15.51
CA GLN A 590 16.49 32.23 -14.41
C GLN A 590 17.67 31.61 -13.65
N LEU A 591 17.61 30.31 -13.40
CA LEU A 591 18.68 29.58 -12.72
C LEU A 591 19.96 29.52 -13.59
N GLN A 592 19.83 29.22 -14.88
CA GLN A 592 20.94 29.20 -15.84
C GLN A 592 21.60 30.57 -15.99
N GLN A 593 20.81 31.64 -15.98
CA GLN A 593 21.32 33.02 -16.01
C GLN A 593 22.04 33.37 -14.71
N CYS A 594 21.44 33.07 -13.55
CA CYS A 594 22.03 33.35 -12.24
C CYS A 594 23.39 32.64 -12.04
N LEU A 595 23.46 31.36 -12.39
CA LEU A 595 24.63 30.52 -12.17
C LEU A 595 25.61 30.51 -13.34
N GLY A 596 25.30 31.21 -14.44
CA GLY A 596 26.22 31.39 -15.56
C GLY A 596 27.48 32.13 -15.12
N GLY A 597 28.65 31.59 -15.45
CA GLY A 597 29.95 32.11 -15.05
C GLY A 597 30.43 31.68 -13.66
N ARG A 598 29.54 31.11 -12.82
CA ARG A 598 29.88 30.77 -11.43
C ARG A 598 30.69 29.50 -11.28
N LYS A 599 31.56 29.49 -10.26
CA LYS A 599 32.29 28.30 -9.77
C LYS A 599 31.71 27.88 -8.43
N ILE A 600 31.10 26.71 -8.36
CA ILE A 600 30.40 26.21 -7.17
C ILE A 600 31.19 25.03 -6.59
N LEU A 601 31.73 25.24 -5.40
CA LEU A 601 32.61 24.32 -4.69
C LEU A 601 31.85 23.67 -3.54
N PHE A 602 31.66 22.36 -3.58
CA PHE A 602 31.02 21.61 -2.49
C PHE A 602 32.07 20.86 -1.69
N ILE A 603 32.00 20.95 -0.36
CA ILE A 603 32.74 20.09 0.56
C ILE A 603 31.80 19.55 1.64
N GLY A 604 31.66 18.23 1.72
CA GLY A 604 30.72 17.65 2.66
C GLY A 604 30.42 16.17 2.46
N ASP A 605 29.40 15.70 3.15
CA ASP A 605 29.00 14.29 3.13
C ASP A 605 28.09 13.93 1.94
N SER A 606 27.46 12.75 2.01
CA SER A 606 26.52 12.27 0.99
C SER A 606 25.30 13.18 0.81
N THR A 607 24.88 13.93 1.83
CA THR A 607 23.72 14.84 1.75
C THR A 607 24.06 16.07 0.91
N ASN A 608 25.24 16.66 1.10
CA ASN A 608 25.74 17.72 0.21
C ASN A 608 25.83 17.25 -1.24
N ARG A 609 26.23 15.99 -1.45
CA ARG A 609 26.27 15.39 -2.79
C ARG A 609 24.88 15.26 -3.42
N GLY A 610 23.86 14.91 -2.63
CA GLY A 610 22.46 14.86 -3.09
C GLY A 610 21.96 16.23 -3.56
N ILE A 611 22.26 17.29 -2.81
CA ILE A 611 21.93 18.67 -3.19
C ILE A 611 22.67 19.09 -4.48
N MET A 612 23.97 18.74 -4.58
CA MET A 612 24.74 19.01 -5.79
C MET A 612 24.16 18.30 -7.02
N TYR A 613 23.77 17.03 -6.91
CA TYR A 613 23.16 16.30 -8.03
C TYR A 613 21.84 16.93 -8.46
N TYR A 614 21.00 17.32 -7.50
CA TYR A 614 19.76 18.03 -7.79
C TYR A 614 20.01 19.36 -8.53
N LEU A 615 21.03 20.13 -8.10
CA LEU A 615 21.45 21.36 -8.80
C LEU A 615 21.90 21.08 -10.25
N ILE A 616 22.72 20.05 -10.47
CA ILE A 616 23.19 19.68 -11.82
C ILE A 616 22.00 19.30 -12.70
N GLU A 617 21.08 18.49 -12.18
CA GLU A 617 19.86 18.08 -12.87
C GLU A 617 18.95 19.27 -13.20
N ARG A 618 18.82 20.26 -12.30
CA ARG A 618 18.03 21.48 -12.56
C ARG A 618 18.65 22.40 -13.61
N LEU A 619 19.98 22.40 -13.76
CA LEU A 619 20.72 23.22 -14.73
C LEU A 619 20.81 22.56 -16.12
N ASN A 620 21.01 21.25 -16.17
CA ASN A 620 21.19 20.47 -17.39
C ASN A 620 19.88 19.79 -17.83
N GLU A 621 19.79 19.36 -19.10
CA GLU A 621 18.64 18.56 -19.56
C GLU A 621 18.73 17.09 -19.20
N THR A 622 19.94 16.59 -18.97
CA THR A 622 20.21 15.19 -18.64
C THR A 622 21.25 15.09 -17.53
N PHE A 623 21.01 14.21 -16.57
CA PHE A 623 22.00 13.85 -15.55
C PHE A 623 22.75 12.60 -16.05
N GLN A 624 23.88 12.80 -16.76
CA GLN A 624 24.56 11.72 -17.49
C GLN A 624 25.51 10.86 -16.64
N GLU A 625 26.10 11.44 -15.58
CA GLU A 625 27.12 10.77 -14.77
C GLU A 625 26.72 10.69 -13.30
N TRP A 626 26.43 9.46 -12.85
CA TRP A 626 26.32 9.14 -11.43
C TRP A 626 27.48 8.25 -10.99
N GLN A 627 28.15 8.64 -9.91
CA GLN A 627 29.18 7.82 -9.26
C GLN A 627 29.14 8.05 -7.75
N LYS A 628 29.29 6.99 -6.96
CA LYS A 628 29.56 7.09 -5.51
C LYS A 628 31.01 7.56 -5.33
N VAL A 629 31.24 8.86 -5.51
CA VAL A 629 32.60 9.42 -5.47
C VAL A 629 33.04 9.59 -4.02
N HIS A 630 34.17 8.98 -3.71
CA HIS A 630 34.87 9.11 -2.43
C HIS A 630 36.01 10.16 -2.50
N GLY A 631 36.43 10.60 -3.69
CA GLY A 631 37.44 11.65 -3.89
C GLY A 631 36.88 13.04 -4.30
N THR A 632 37.75 13.90 -4.83
CA THR A 632 37.37 15.18 -5.44
C THR A 632 36.93 14.96 -6.90
N LYS A 633 35.74 15.46 -7.30
CA LYS A 633 35.24 15.39 -8.68
C LYS A 633 34.90 16.77 -9.22
N PHE A 634 35.11 16.96 -10.52
CA PHE A 634 34.85 18.19 -11.25
C PHE A 634 33.82 17.92 -12.36
N TYR A 635 32.85 18.80 -12.47
CA TYR A 635 31.83 18.79 -13.51
C TYR A 635 31.99 20.07 -14.31
N HIS A 636 32.56 19.93 -15.51
CA HIS A 636 32.87 21.06 -16.40
C HIS A 636 31.73 21.36 -17.38
N ASN A 637 30.90 20.36 -17.70
CA ASN A 637 29.82 20.46 -18.70
C ASN A 637 28.45 20.76 -18.05
N VAL A 638 28.41 21.67 -17.08
CA VAL A 638 27.15 22.10 -16.43
C VAL A 638 26.73 23.45 -17.00
N ASN A 639 25.42 23.63 -17.24
CA ASN A 639 24.84 24.84 -17.82
C ASN A 639 25.47 25.20 -19.18
N GLY A 640 25.63 24.20 -20.05
CA GLY A 640 26.29 24.37 -21.36
C GLY A 640 27.77 24.78 -21.24
N GLY A 641 28.45 24.36 -20.17
CA GLY A 641 29.85 24.71 -19.91
C GLY A 641 30.05 26.07 -19.23
N LYS A 642 28.96 26.76 -18.86
CA LYS A 642 29.01 28.09 -18.23
C LYS A 642 29.16 28.03 -16.71
N THR A 643 28.90 26.89 -16.08
CA THR A 643 28.98 26.73 -14.62
C THR A 643 29.93 25.59 -14.31
N LEU A 644 30.93 25.84 -13.46
CA LEU A 644 31.86 24.80 -13.00
C LEU A 644 31.44 24.36 -11.61
N ILE A 645 31.31 23.04 -11.41
CA ILE A 645 30.99 22.47 -10.10
C ILE A 645 32.12 21.53 -9.67
N SER A 646 32.62 21.70 -8.45
CA SER A 646 33.54 20.75 -7.83
C SER A 646 32.96 20.21 -6.53
N TYR A 647 33.30 18.97 -6.19
CA TYR A 647 32.84 18.30 -4.98
C TYR A 647 33.98 17.55 -4.32
N SER A 648 34.11 17.69 -3.00
CA SER A 648 35.04 16.92 -2.17
C SER A 648 34.30 16.27 -1.01
N TYR A 649 34.41 14.94 -0.90
CA TYR A 649 33.79 14.21 0.20
C TYR A 649 34.57 14.45 1.52
N TYR A 650 33.86 14.83 2.58
CA TYR A 650 34.44 14.98 3.92
C TYR A 650 33.42 14.63 5.02
N PRO A 651 33.83 13.94 6.10
CA PRO A 651 35.13 13.28 6.34
C PRO A 651 35.33 12.01 5.50
N GLN A 652 36.58 11.67 5.20
CA GLN A 652 36.91 10.46 4.45
C GLN A 652 36.93 9.22 5.37
N PHE A 653 35.75 8.70 5.70
CA PHE A 653 35.57 7.66 6.72
C PHE A 653 36.29 6.32 6.39
N TRP A 654 36.58 6.04 5.12
CA TRP A 654 37.31 4.85 4.68
C TRP A 654 38.83 4.93 4.92
N ILE A 655 39.37 6.11 5.25
CA ILE A 655 40.77 6.27 5.64
C ILE A 655 40.88 6.08 7.16
N SER A 656 41.98 5.51 7.66
CA SER A 656 42.20 5.38 9.10
C SER A 656 42.26 6.76 9.78
N PRO A 657 41.76 6.93 11.02
CA PRO A 657 41.70 8.23 11.70
C PRO A 657 43.03 9.00 11.71
N SER A 658 44.17 8.31 11.82
CA SER A 658 45.51 8.91 11.83
C SER A 658 45.98 9.43 10.46
N LEU A 659 45.43 8.92 9.36
CA LEU A 659 45.78 9.30 7.99
C LEU A 659 44.73 10.23 7.35
N ARG A 660 43.57 10.43 8.00
CA ARG A 660 42.53 11.32 7.48
C ARG A 660 43.04 12.75 7.40
N PRO A 661 42.82 13.46 6.27
CA PRO A 661 43.13 14.88 6.21
C PRO A 661 42.27 15.64 7.22
N THR A 662 42.84 16.67 7.84
CA THR A 662 42.07 17.64 8.61
C THR A 662 41.11 18.38 7.69
N PHE A 663 40.03 18.93 8.23
CA PHE A 663 39.08 19.73 7.45
C PHE A 663 39.79 20.88 6.72
N GLU A 664 40.72 21.55 7.39
CA GLU A 664 41.55 22.62 6.82
C GLU A 664 42.28 22.17 5.56
N LYS A 665 43.03 21.07 5.63
CA LYS A 665 43.75 20.52 4.47
C LYS A 665 42.81 20.09 3.34
N ALA A 666 41.66 19.52 3.68
CA ALA A 666 40.67 19.12 2.69
C ALA A 666 40.05 20.32 1.95
N LEU A 667 39.81 21.43 2.67
CA LEU A 667 39.33 22.69 2.11
C LEU A 667 40.39 23.35 1.23
N GLU A 668 41.63 23.47 1.72
CA GLU A 668 42.76 23.99 0.94
C GLU A 668 42.95 23.23 -0.38
N HIS A 669 42.96 21.89 -0.32
CA HIS A 669 43.11 21.06 -1.51
C HIS A 669 41.94 21.23 -2.50
N LEU A 670 40.70 21.44 -2.02
CA LEU A 670 39.56 21.76 -2.87
C LEU A 670 39.73 23.11 -3.57
N LEU A 671 40.12 24.16 -2.82
CA LEU A 671 40.35 25.50 -3.38
C LEU A 671 41.48 25.48 -4.42
N GLN A 672 42.62 24.88 -4.07
CA GLN A 672 43.79 24.76 -4.93
C GLN A 672 43.47 24.08 -6.26
N ARG A 673 42.73 22.96 -6.23
CA ARG A 673 42.37 22.22 -7.44
C ARG A 673 41.25 22.86 -8.25
N SER A 674 40.55 23.84 -7.69
CA SER A 674 39.46 24.55 -8.35
C SER A 674 39.91 25.87 -8.98
N HIS A 675 41.19 26.23 -8.85
CA HIS A 675 41.73 27.44 -9.46
C HIS A 675 41.58 27.47 -10.99
N PRO A 676 41.49 28.68 -11.60
CA PRO A 676 41.53 30.00 -10.94
C PRO A 676 40.23 30.32 -10.17
N LEU A 677 40.30 31.01 -9.03
CA LEU A 677 39.13 31.40 -8.24
C LEU A 677 39.10 32.92 -8.12
N GLU A 678 37.90 33.50 -8.20
CA GLU A 678 37.71 34.95 -8.06
C GLU A 678 37.15 35.27 -6.68
N ASP A 679 37.66 36.33 -6.05
CA ASP A 679 37.18 36.81 -4.75
C ASP A 679 35.90 37.64 -4.90
N THR A 680 34.86 37.02 -5.43
CA THR A 680 33.55 37.63 -5.67
C THR A 680 32.44 36.60 -5.45
N SER A 681 31.19 37.04 -5.47
CA SER A 681 30.00 36.19 -5.43
C SER A 681 29.88 35.20 -6.60
N GLN A 682 30.77 35.29 -7.61
CA GLN A 682 30.91 34.30 -8.69
C GLN A 682 31.52 32.98 -8.20
N THR A 683 32.36 33.03 -7.15
CA THR A 683 32.81 31.83 -6.45
C THR A 683 31.84 31.54 -5.30
N VAL A 684 31.32 30.31 -5.25
CA VAL A 684 30.37 29.87 -4.22
C VAL A 684 30.95 28.66 -3.51
N LEU A 685 31.09 28.71 -2.19
CA LEU A 685 31.53 27.60 -1.36
C LEU A 685 30.36 27.07 -0.53
N VAL A 686 29.98 25.82 -0.77
CA VAL A 686 28.95 25.10 0.00
C VAL A 686 29.61 24.08 0.92
N VAL A 687 29.51 24.31 2.23
CA VAL A 687 30.06 23.42 3.26
C VAL A 687 28.93 22.79 4.05
N GLY A 688 28.97 21.48 4.27
CA GLY A 688 27.95 20.86 5.12
C GLY A 688 28.17 19.40 5.49
N GLY A 689 27.59 19.03 6.63
CA GLY A 689 27.70 17.69 7.22
C GLY A 689 26.54 17.42 8.16
N VAL A 690 25.98 16.22 8.17
CA VAL A 690 24.83 15.85 9.01
C VAL A 690 25.21 15.83 10.50
N GLN A 691 26.46 15.44 10.83
CA GLN A 691 26.87 15.27 12.25
C GLN A 691 28.27 15.77 12.63
N TRP A 692 29.14 16.06 11.67
CA TRP A 692 30.54 16.40 11.98
C TRP A 692 30.80 17.92 12.00
N LEU A 693 29.91 18.72 11.42
CA LEU A 693 30.07 20.17 11.35
C LEU A 693 29.89 20.79 12.73
N ASN A 694 30.70 21.81 13.06
CA ASN A 694 30.60 22.55 14.33
C ASN A 694 31.19 23.95 14.16
N SER A 695 31.11 24.77 15.21
CA SER A 695 31.58 26.17 15.18
C SER A 695 33.09 26.32 14.89
N ASN A 696 33.93 25.36 15.30
CA ASN A 696 35.37 25.37 14.98
C ASN A 696 35.61 25.22 13.46
N HIS A 697 34.82 24.40 12.78
CA HIS A 697 34.91 24.31 11.32
C HIS A 697 34.63 25.65 10.64
N LEU A 698 33.65 26.43 11.11
CA LEU A 698 33.37 27.77 10.56
C LEU A 698 34.54 28.75 10.79
N GLN A 699 35.22 28.65 11.94
CA GLN A 699 36.45 29.40 12.19
C GLN A 699 37.56 29.01 11.21
N ILE A 700 37.72 27.71 10.93
CA ILE A 700 38.70 27.21 9.96
C ILE A 700 38.38 27.71 8.55
N ILE A 701 37.12 27.65 8.11
CA ILE A 701 36.69 28.20 6.81
C ILE A 701 37.15 29.65 6.70
N HIS A 702 36.82 30.47 7.70
CA HIS A 702 37.17 31.90 7.69
C HIS A 702 38.69 32.13 7.62
N LYS A 703 39.47 31.36 8.40
CA LYS A 703 40.94 31.45 8.39
C LYS A 703 41.52 31.06 7.03
N VAL A 704 41.07 29.96 6.44
CA VAL A 704 41.55 29.49 5.13
C VAL A 704 41.20 30.52 4.05
N LEU A 705 39.95 30.97 3.97
CA LEU A 705 39.53 31.96 2.97
C LEU A 705 40.29 33.29 3.12
N LYS A 706 40.61 33.71 4.35
CA LYS A 706 41.46 34.88 4.59
C LYS A 706 42.87 34.72 4.02
N ARG A 707 43.48 33.54 4.14
CA ARG A 707 44.83 33.30 3.60
C ARG A 707 44.85 33.17 2.08
N GLU A 708 43.80 32.59 1.51
CA GLU A 708 43.64 32.43 0.05
C GLU A 708 43.12 33.70 -0.64
N ASN A 709 42.89 34.79 0.10
CA ASN A 709 42.28 36.04 -0.38
C ASN A 709 40.91 35.81 -1.07
N LEU A 710 40.04 35.02 -0.43
CA LEU A 710 38.71 34.63 -0.92
C LEU A 710 37.62 34.98 0.10
N LEU A 711 37.73 36.12 0.81
CA LEU A 711 36.76 36.49 1.86
C LEU A 711 35.44 37.05 1.33
N ASN A 712 35.40 37.52 0.09
CA ASN A 712 34.24 38.13 -0.56
C ASN A 712 33.45 37.12 -1.41
N ILE A 713 33.81 35.83 -1.37
CA ILE A 713 33.05 34.76 -2.00
C ILE A 713 31.73 34.50 -1.26
N LEU A 714 30.76 33.88 -1.95
CA LEU A 714 29.53 33.44 -1.29
C LEU A 714 29.75 32.11 -0.57
N VAL A 715 29.73 32.12 0.76
CA VAL A 715 29.78 30.89 1.58
C VAL A 715 28.37 30.52 2.04
N ILE A 716 27.94 29.29 1.76
CA ILE A 716 26.67 28.73 2.22
C ILE A 716 26.95 27.53 3.11
N ILE A 717 26.47 27.59 4.35
CA ILE A 717 26.56 26.49 5.32
C ILE A 717 25.28 25.68 5.27
N LYS A 718 25.36 24.47 4.70
CA LYS A 718 24.34 23.44 4.94
C LYS A 718 24.56 22.89 6.35
N THR A 719 23.59 23.12 7.22
CA THR A 719 23.75 22.82 8.65
C THR A 719 23.70 21.32 8.95
N LEU A 720 23.59 20.96 10.23
CA LEU A 720 23.40 19.59 10.66
C LEU A 720 22.05 19.05 10.15
N GLY A 721 21.84 17.75 10.24
CA GLY A 721 20.57 17.14 9.84
C GLY A 721 20.21 15.99 10.77
N ILE A 722 18.97 15.52 10.68
CA ILE A 722 18.61 14.28 11.35
C ILE A 722 19.28 13.10 10.62
N GLY A 723 19.83 12.17 11.39
CA GLY A 723 20.57 11.04 10.85
C GLY A 723 21.25 10.28 11.97
N PHE A 724 21.62 9.02 11.72
CA PHE A 724 22.24 8.14 12.72
C PHE A 724 21.43 8.05 14.03
N HIS A 725 20.12 8.29 13.99
CA HIS A 725 19.22 8.16 15.14
C HIS A 725 18.69 6.72 15.28
N LEU A 726 19.09 5.82 14.36
CA LEU A 726 18.71 4.42 14.34
C LEU A 726 19.86 3.56 14.86
N PRO A 727 19.59 2.54 15.70
CA PRO A 727 20.61 1.62 16.19
C PRO A 727 21.03 0.65 15.08
N VAL A 728 22.00 1.06 14.26
CA VAL A 728 22.52 0.27 13.14
C VAL A 728 23.89 -0.31 13.50
N ASP A 729 24.09 -1.61 13.29
CA ASP A 729 25.35 -2.25 13.66
C ASP A 729 26.53 -1.77 12.80
N GLY A 730 27.67 -1.55 13.46
CA GLY A 730 28.87 -1.01 12.83
C GLY A 730 28.79 0.47 12.45
N VAL A 731 27.67 1.13 12.73
CA VAL A 731 27.45 2.55 12.48
C VAL A 731 27.21 3.25 13.81
N HIS A 732 27.91 4.37 14.05
CA HIS A 732 27.64 5.18 15.24
C HIS A 732 26.18 5.65 15.21
N PHE A 733 25.47 5.52 16.33
CA PHE A 733 24.11 6.02 16.47
C PHE A 733 23.98 6.94 17.68
N LEU A 734 23.01 7.85 17.62
CA LEU A 734 22.72 8.82 18.65
C LEU A 734 21.51 8.37 19.47
N THR A 735 21.66 8.46 20.79
CA THR A 735 20.55 8.42 21.74
C THR A 735 19.67 9.66 21.61
N GLN A 736 18.46 9.62 22.17
CA GLN A 736 17.55 10.77 22.17
C GLN A 736 18.20 12.03 22.77
N SER A 737 18.94 11.92 23.87
CA SER A 737 19.68 13.04 24.48
C SER A 737 20.76 13.60 23.57
N GLU A 738 21.45 12.74 22.81
CA GLU A 738 22.49 13.18 21.87
C GLU A 738 21.88 13.86 20.64
N VAL A 739 20.73 13.41 20.15
CA VAL A 739 19.96 14.11 19.10
C VAL A 739 19.52 15.50 19.58
N GLN A 740 19.06 15.61 20.84
CA GLN A 740 18.70 16.91 21.44
C GLN A 740 19.93 17.83 21.60
N ASN A 741 21.09 17.28 21.94
CA ASN A 741 22.34 18.04 21.97
C ASN A 741 22.78 18.46 20.56
N LEU A 742 22.57 17.61 19.54
CA LEU A 742 22.85 17.94 18.15
C LEU A 742 22.02 19.13 17.66
N TRP A 743 20.77 19.25 18.11
CA TRP A 743 19.95 20.44 17.88
C TRP A 743 20.56 21.70 18.50
N LYS A 744 21.04 21.63 19.75
CA LYS A 744 21.71 22.77 20.41
C LYS A 744 22.98 23.18 19.67
N GLU A 745 23.78 22.21 19.23
CA GLU A 745 24.96 22.46 18.39
C GLU A 745 24.59 23.11 17.04
N ASN A 746 23.47 22.71 16.45
CA ASN A 746 22.95 23.32 15.21
C ASN A 746 22.68 24.82 15.39
N LEU A 747 22.07 25.21 16.53
CA LEU A 747 21.84 26.63 16.85
C LEU A 747 23.16 27.40 16.98
N ILE A 748 24.19 26.81 17.58
CA ILE A 748 25.52 27.44 17.69
C ILE A 748 26.15 27.63 16.31
N ILE A 749 25.99 26.67 15.40
CA ILE A 749 26.47 26.78 14.00
C ILE A 749 25.76 27.91 13.26
N LEU A 750 24.44 28.04 13.42
CA LEU A 750 23.65 29.12 12.81
C LEU A 750 24.14 30.50 13.27
N GLU A 751 24.35 30.68 14.58
CA GLU A 751 24.85 31.94 15.13
C GLU A 751 26.29 32.24 14.69
N ALA A 752 27.15 31.22 14.64
CA ALA A 752 28.50 31.36 14.11
C ALA A 752 28.51 31.73 12.62
N ALA A 753 27.62 31.16 11.80
CA ALA A 753 27.51 31.47 10.38
C ALA A 753 27.11 32.93 10.17
N LYS A 754 26.10 33.41 10.91
CA LYS A 754 25.67 34.82 10.90
C LYS A 754 26.81 35.76 11.27
N LYS A 755 27.58 35.42 12.30
CA LYS A 755 28.75 36.21 12.73
C LYS A 755 29.80 36.40 11.62
N TYR A 756 30.01 35.39 10.78
CA TYR A 756 30.93 35.47 9.65
C TYR A 756 30.29 36.00 8.36
N GLY A 757 29.01 36.39 8.40
CA GLY A 757 28.26 36.84 7.21
C GLY A 757 27.93 35.72 6.24
N TYR A 758 28.09 34.45 6.64
CA TYR A 758 27.77 33.31 5.80
C TYR A 758 26.26 33.13 5.65
N GLU A 759 25.85 32.65 4.50
CA GLU A 759 24.48 32.21 4.25
C GLU A 759 24.31 30.78 4.75
N VAL A 760 23.08 30.36 5.01
CA VAL A 760 22.79 29.06 5.63
C VAL A 760 21.65 28.36 4.94
N VAL A 761 21.58 27.04 5.08
CA VAL A 761 20.40 26.23 4.78
C VAL A 761 20.18 25.32 5.97
N ASP A 762 19.14 25.61 6.77
CA ASP A 762 18.91 24.88 8.01
C ASP A 762 18.22 23.54 7.76
N THR A 763 19.02 22.53 7.40
CA THR A 763 18.51 21.20 7.08
C THR A 763 18.01 20.44 8.31
N PHE A 764 18.46 20.81 9.51
CA PHE A 764 18.04 20.12 10.73
C PHE A 764 16.55 20.35 10.97
N THR A 765 16.13 21.62 10.92
CA THR A 765 14.72 22.02 11.09
C THR A 765 13.81 21.37 10.05
N ILE A 766 14.28 21.24 8.80
CA ILE A 766 13.50 20.61 7.72
C ILE A 766 13.37 19.09 7.93
N THR A 767 14.45 18.44 8.38
CA THR A 767 14.50 16.98 8.45
C THR A 767 13.93 16.39 9.74
N MET A 768 13.94 17.11 10.86
CA MET A 768 13.51 16.55 12.16
C MET A 768 12.06 16.08 12.20
N GLY A 769 11.12 16.80 11.57
CA GLY A 769 9.73 16.35 11.46
C GLY A 769 9.54 15.16 10.51
N ARG A 770 10.48 14.91 9.60
CA ARG A 770 10.37 13.89 8.55
C ARG A 770 11.47 12.83 8.66
N TYR A 771 11.99 12.60 9.87
CA TYR A 771 13.15 11.76 10.10
C TYR A 771 12.97 10.31 9.65
N LYS A 772 11.73 9.79 9.63
CA LYS A 772 11.39 8.44 9.16
C LYS A 772 11.47 8.29 7.64
N GLU A 773 11.57 9.36 6.88
CA GLU A 773 11.43 9.36 5.41
C GLU A 773 12.77 9.35 4.66
N PHE A 774 13.80 8.83 5.32
CA PHE A 774 15.06 8.56 4.64
C PHE A 774 14.85 7.47 3.57
N LEU A 775 15.60 7.60 2.48
CA LEU A 775 15.68 6.66 1.38
C LEU A 775 16.84 5.67 1.62
N GLN A 776 17.03 4.73 0.71
CA GLN A 776 17.99 3.64 0.86
C GLN A 776 19.40 4.16 1.26
N GLY A 777 19.93 3.64 2.37
CA GLY A 777 21.24 4.03 2.90
C GLY A 777 21.61 3.24 4.16
N THR A 778 22.83 3.45 4.68
CA THR A 778 23.37 2.66 5.81
C THR A 778 23.14 3.30 7.19
N CYS A 779 22.59 4.51 7.28
CA CYS A 779 22.60 5.36 8.50
C CYS A 779 21.26 6.03 8.82
N GLY A 780 20.19 5.78 8.04
CA GLY A 780 18.94 6.56 8.16
C GLY A 780 19.09 8.06 7.91
N CYS A 781 20.15 8.48 7.21
CA CYS A 781 20.54 9.89 7.05
C CYS A 781 20.41 10.42 5.61
N HIS A 782 19.99 9.57 4.67
CA HIS A 782 19.90 9.90 3.25
C HIS A 782 18.47 10.29 2.88
N PHE A 783 18.23 11.55 2.53
CA PHE A 783 16.91 12.02 2.06
C PHE A 783 16.83 12.18 0.53
N HIS A 784 17.75 11.53 -0.18
CA HIS A 784 17.80 11.49 -1.64
C HIS A 784 18.26 10.12 -2.13
N GLU A 785 17.84 9.78 -3.34
CA GLU A 785 18.32 8.64 -4.12
C GLU A 785 18.51 9.06 -5.58
N VAL A 786 19.40 8.37 -6.30
CA VAL A 786 19.55 8.57 -7.75
C VAL A 786 19.08 7.31 -8.44
N VAL A 787 18.02 7.44 -9.22
CA VAL A 787 17.38 6.32 -9.94
C VAL A 787 17.72 6.40 -11.42
N LYS A 788 17.72 5.25 -12.11
CA LYS A 788 17.83 5.22 -13.58
C LYS A 788 16.50 5.61 -14.18
N SER A 789 16.52 6.61 -15.05
CA SER A 789 15.39 7.06 -15.85
C SER A 789 15.18 6.08 -17.02
N LYS A 790 14.70 4.85 -16.75
CA LYS A 790 13.96 4.12 -17.79
C LYS A 790 12.69 4.92 -18.07
N LEU A 791 12.25 4.98 -19.34
CA LEU A 791 10.97 5.54 -19.81
C LEU A 791 9.92 5.39 -18.72
N SER A 792 9.85 6.41 -17.86
CA SER A 792 8.86 6.47 -16.81
C SER A 792 7.62 6.75 -17.61
N LYS A 793 6.80 5.73 -17.88
CA LYS A 793 5.38 5.98 -18.09
C LYS A 793 5.02 6.89 -16.95
N GLU A 794 4.71 8.14 -17.28
CA GLU A 794 4.43 9.19 -16.32
C GLU A 794 3.55 8.56 -15.26
N TYR A 795 4.02 8.55 -14.02
CA TYR A 795 3.09 8.49 -12.91
C TYR A 795 2.23 9.72 -13.14
N HIS A 796 1.08 9.54 -13.82
CA HIS A 796 0.07 10.57 -13.89
C HIS A 796 -0.34 10.78 -12.44
N PHE A 797 0.31 11.74 -11.79
CA PHE A 797 -0.20 12.37 -10.60
C PHE A 797 -1.60 12.83 -11.01
N LEU A 798 -2.62 12.11 -10.54
CA LEU A 798 -4.00 12.49 -10.72
C LEU A 798 -4.13 13.89 -10.13
N GLU A 799 -4.12 14.89 -11.00
CA GLU A 799 -4.35 16.27 -10.65
C GLU A 799 -5.74 16.34 -10.03
N MET A 800 -5.81 16.62 -8.72
CA MET A 800 -7.08 16.84 -8.05
C MET A 800 -7.83 18.00 -8.73
N LYS A 801 -9.09 17.77 -9.12
CA LYS A 801 -10.06 18.87 -9.22
C LYS A 801 -10.42 19.31 -7.80
N ARG A 802 -9.58 20.15 -7.20
CA ARG A 802 -9.88 20.83 -5.94
C ARG A 802 -11.04 21.80 -6.15
N SER A 803 -11.94 21.89 -5.18
CA SER A 803 -12.85 23.03 -5.10
C SER A 803 -12.00 24.29 -5.00
N ARG A 804 -11.97 25.10 -6.06
CA ARG A 804 -11.24 26.38 -6.12
C ARG A 804 -11.82 27.44 -5.18
N ASN A 805 -12.88 27.10 -4.44
CA ASN A 805 -13.65 28.03 -3.63
C ASN A 805 -13.21 28.07 -2.17
N HIS A 806 -12.36 27.15 -1.70
CA HIS A 806 -11.87 27.10 -0.32
C HIS A 806 -10.42 27.60 -0.20
N VAL A 807 -10.11 28.43 0.81
CA VAL A 807 -8.80 29.08 1.03
C VAL A 807 -7.66 28.06 1.06
N VAL A 808 -7.84 26.97 1.81
CA VAL A 808 -6.85 25.89 1.92
C VAL A 808 -6.63 25.20 0.57
N GLY A 809 -7.68 25.04 -0.23
CA GLY A 809 -7.57 24.48 -1.57
C GLY A 809 -6.85 25.36 -2.57
N LYS A 810 -7.01 26.68 -2.45
CA LYS A 810 -6.24 27.63 -3.26
C LYS A 810 -4.75 27.58 -2.90
N TYR A 811 -4.41 27.52 -1.61
CA TYR A 811 -3.02 27.39 -1.15
C TYR A 811 -2.34 26.18 -1.78
N PHE A 812 -2.88 24.98 -1.56
CA PHE A 812 -2.26 23.78 -2.12
C PHE A 812 -2.31 23.77 -3.64
N SER A 813 -3.35 24.30 -4.30
CA SER A 813 -3.39 24.35 -5.78
C SER A 813 -2.28 25.22 -6.36
N ASN A 814 -1.93 26.30 -5.66
CA ASN A 814 -0.79 27.13 -6.05
C ASN A 814 0.53 26.40 -5.80
N GLN A 815 0.66 25.70 -4.67
CA GLN A 815 1.85 24.90 -4.36
C GLN A 815 2.05 23.74 -5.34
N SER A 816 1.00 23.00 -5.69
CA SER A 816 1.08 21.92 -6.68
C SER A 816 1.52 22.48 -8.04
N LYS A 817 1.03 23.66 -8.47
CA LYS A 817 1.54 24.33 -9.68
C LYS A 817 3.02 24.73 -9.60
N VAL A 818 3.50 25.07 -8.41
CA VAL A 818 4.93 25.36 -8.18
C VAL A 818 5.75 24.06 -8.24
N GLN A 819 5.28 22.98 -7.60
CA GLN A 819 5.88 21.64 -7.65
C GLN A 819 5.87 21.05 -9.06
N GLN A 820 4.80 21.25 -9.82
CA GLN A 820 4.67 20.82 -11.21
C GLN A 820 5.63 21.59 -12.11
N ARG A 821 5.81 22.92 -11.92
CA ARG A 821 6.90 23.65 -12.60
C ARG A 821 8.30 23.14 -12.22
N GLN A 822 8.48 22.63 -11.01
CA GLN A 822 9.75 21.99 -10.59
C GLN A 822 9.91 20.63 -11.29
N GLN A 823 8.86 19.81 -11.35
CA GLN A 823 8.84 18.49 -11.98
C GLN A 823 8.90 18.54 -13.51
N ASP A 824 8.15 19.42 -14.18
CA ASP A 824 8.19 19.62 -15.65
C ASP A 824 9.58 20.07 -16.15
N SER A 825 10.41 20.62 -15.26
CA SER A 825 11.81 20.95 -15.57
C SER A 825 12.81 19.80 -15.32
N VAL A 826 12.39 18.75 -14.62
CA VAL A 826 13.22 17.66 -14.09
C VAL A 826 12.89 16.29 -14.72
N THR A 827 11.63 15.98 -15.01
CA THR A 827 11.21 14.76 -15.71
C THR A 827 11.27 14.92 -17.22
N ASN A 828 12.48 15.09 -17.77
CA ASN A 828 12.69 14.89 -19.20
C ASN A 828 12.94 13.40 -19.47
N VAL A 829 12.10 12.78 -20.30
CA VAL A 829 12.10 11.36 -20.68
C VAL A 829 13.45 10.88 -21.25
N GLN A 830 14.33 11.81 -21.63
CA GLN A 830 15.66 11.56 -22.20
C GLN A 830 16.83 11.54 -21.20
N SER A 831 16.65 11.97 -19.94
CA SER A 831 17.72 11.84 -18.94
C SER A 831 17.96 10.35 -18.62
N PRO A 832 19.20 9.87 -18.41
CA PRO A 832 19.44 8.48 -18.00
C PRO A 832 19.32 8.26 -16.48
N TYR A 833 19.36 9.34 -15.68
CA TYR A 833 19.24 9.30 -14.23
C TYR A 833 18.37 10.47 -13.70
N HIS A 834 17.77 10.30 -12.52
CA HIS A 834 16.93 11.29 -11.84
C HIS A 834 17.20 11.31 -10.32
N VAL A 835 17.24 12.49 -9.69
CA VAL A 835 17.39 12.63 -8.23
C VAL A 835 16.00 12.69 -7.57
N ARG A 836 15.64 11.63 -6.84
CA ARG A 836 14.38 11.53 -6.08
C ARG A 836 14.61 11.86 -4.60
N GLY A 837 13.63 12.49 -3.96
CA GLY A 837 13.62 12.76 -2.51
C GLY A 837 13.00 14.12 -2.15
N PRO A 838 11.73 14.16 -1.69
CA PRO A 838 11.02 15.42 -1.42
C PRO A 838 11.69 16.32 -0.37
N VAL A 839 12.29 15.71 0.67
CA VAL A 839 13.00 16.45 1.72
C VAL A 839 14.30 17.06 1.18
N ASN A 840 15.08 16.31 0.38
CA ASN A 840 16.26 16.85 -0.29
C ASN A 840 15.90 17.95 -1.31
N GLN A 841 14.79 17.81 -2.03
CA GLN A 841 14.29 18.83 -2.96
C GLN A 841 14.04 20.17 -2.25
N VAL A 842 13.40 20.18 -1.08
CA VAL A 842 13.19 21.41 -0.28
C VAL A 842 14.52 22.04 0.10
N CYS A 843 15.44 21.28 0.70
CA CYS A 843 16.77 21.78 1.06
C CYS A 843 17.51 22.36 -0.15
N SER A 844 17.40 21.70 -1.31
CA SER A 844 18.04 22.12 -2.55
C SER A 844 17.44 23.42 -3.09
N GLU A 845 16.11 23.54 -3.16
CA GLU A 845 15.46 24.76 -3.67
C GLU A 845 15.73 25.97 -2.76
N ILE A 846 15.82 25.77 -1.43
CA ILE A 846 16.26 26.84 -0.52
C ILE A 846 17.70 27.27 -0.85
N LEU A 847 18.60 26.31 -1.02
CA LEU A 847 19.99 26.58 -1.41
C LEU A 847 20.08 27.34 -2.75
N LEU A 848 19.32 26.92 -3.77
CA LEU A 848 19.28 27.60 -5.07
C LEU A 848 18.73 29.03 -4.95
N SER A 849 17.64 29.21 -4.20
CA SER A 849 17.07 30.53 -3.92
C SER A 849 18.09 31.45 -3.23
N ARG A 850 18.88 30.91 -2.29
CA ARG A 850 19.90 31.68 -1.57
C ARG A 850 21.15 31.96 -2.41
N MET A 851 21.57 31.04 -3.28
CA MET A 851 22.66 31.28 -4.24
C MET A 851 22.36 32.43 -5.21
N CYS A 852 21.08 32.59 -5.55
CA CYS A 852 20.60 33.53 -6.56
C CYS A 852 19.87 34.75 -5.99
N ALA A 853 19.87 34.93 -4.67
CA ALA A 853 19.36 36.16 -4.09
C ALA A 853 20.24 37.33 -4.58
N SER A 854 19.62 38.33 -5.19
CA SER A 854 20.31 39.56 -5.64
C SER A 854 21.09 40.16 -4.48
N GLU A 855 22.30 40.64 -4.77
CA GLU A 855 23.32 41.10 -3.82
C GLU A 855 22.72 41.69 -2.55
N ARG A 856 23.12 41.15 -1.39
CA ARG A 856 22.91 41.82 -0.11
C ARG A 856 23.45 43.23 -0.30
N THR A 857 22.58 44.24 -0.28
CA THR A 857 22.98 45.60 -0.03
C THR A 857 23.73 45.54 1.30
N VAL A 858 25.05 45.52 1.22
CA VAL A 858 25.92 45.78 2.34
C VAL A 858 25.55 47.21 2.70
N GLN A 859 24.62 47.37 3.65
CA GLN A 859 24.58 48.56 4.46
C GLN A 859 25.90 48.54 5.21
N THR A 860 26.92 49.10 4.56
CA THR A 860 28.05 49.70 5.23
C THR A 860 27.45 50.57 6.32
N LEU A 861 27.49 50.08 7.55
CA LEU A 861 27.53 50.93 8.74
C LEU A 861 28.82 51.74 8.62
N GLN A 862 28.76 52.78 7.79
CA GLN A 862 29.70 53.87 7.77
C GLN A 862 29.22 54.84 8.86
N LYS A 863 29.95 54.81 9.99
CA LYS A 863 30.16 55.88 10.96
C LYS A 863 28.92 56.55 11.56
N ASP A 864 28.73 56.36 12.86
CA ASP A 864 29.30 57.29 13.85
C ASP A 864 29.88 56.54 15.05
#